data_AF-A0A0W0EVX5-F1
#
_entry.id   AF-A0A0W0EVX5-F1
#
_cell.length_a   1.000
_cell.length_b   1.000
_cell.length_c   1.000
_cell.angle_alpha   90.00
_cell.angle_beta   90.00
_cell.angle_gamma   90.00
#
_symmetry.space_group_name_H-M   'P 1'
#
loop_
_entity.id
_entity.type
_entity.pdbx_description
1 polymer ?
#
loop_
_entity_poly.entity_id
_entity_poly.type
_entity_poly.pdbx_seq_one_letter_code
_entity_poly.pdbx_strand_id
1 'polypeptide(L)'
;MSDVPLTFPDSPPVEREVHTSEDDAPPSSPTPPSQATSAQNKNHTVEASWHALLNKVDDYETKMVKIWKEDIAALPVFAGLLSAVVTAFLIESYQWLSESPEDTTVFLLTHISRQLSDPTMPPAEPEAFHPPASSILINCFWFLSLILALVSGLFSLICNHWLREHTRQIPVKTTAEALALYQLRRDSLQKWRVPQLVATMPILLEVALFLFFAGLLHLAWTRNLAVFVVCIVPVGFAAGFYIITALLPIANIYTDIRRRRSEAAQWFRFICPYKSPHAWAVYHFSCMILRQLPSIGPSLYKRGLFWLEVVMPAPDWLYSDLRVLRADPAPFNLKVYKLRALDWAAQMFQGNPTMVPHFQNIFQSLSLHPSIIMSGILNYWTLVMWEDFTPSDVQEELADMTKFQETRRQGLGWYTSTSRAPSIPEPILHSKEGIQILSFHQYWFSLVDKNINVPIVRDLKDSISQFQAAGLSKAVNLRFFIPFPIVDKLWAHPSHEIRQESISLIRLFKDSWSAYPGPEEEGDERLAFIAALIKHLRQNDGNGHQSCLLTSPLGLEFIRFIHNEIIQHRLYEYSGWEPDSHLRDMLIEEWIAATRSVNGLAFIPRPEGSARLSIEVAYHGLDGNAVQVQERPDSVEMSQLGTKPLDP
;
A
#
# COMPACT_ATOMS: atom_id res chain seq x y z
N MET A 1 -0.96 61.25 60.17
CA MET A 1 -0.14 62.47 60.04
C MET A 1 1.28 61.99 59.75
N SER A 2 1.86 62.51 58.67
CA SER A 2 3.24 62.31 58.15
C SER A 2 3.46 61.20 57.10
N ASP A 3 3.41 61.63 55.83
CA ASP A 3 4.38 61.47 54.69
C ASP A 3 5.32 60.25 54.68
N VAL A 4 5.54 59.53 53.57
CA VAL A 4 6.11 59.96 52.27
C VAL A 4 5.76 58.94 51.14
N PRO A 5 5.52 59.36 49.87
CA PRO A 5 5.41 58.47 48.70
C PRO A 5 6.65 58.50 47.78
N LEU A 6 6.88 57.42 47.01
CA LEU A 6 7.94 57.28 45.99
C LEU A 6 7.34 57.18 44.58
N THR A 7 7.89 57.94 43.63
CA THR A 7 7.49 58.02 42.21
C THR A 7 8.67 57.78 41.24
N PHE A 8 8.34 57.12 40.11
CA PHE A 8 9.00 56.82 38.81
C PHE A 8 9.81 57.98 38.13
N PRO A 9 10.61 57.79 37.03
CA PRO A 9 10.13 57.57 35.63
C PRO A 9 11.05 56.83 34.59
N ASP A 10 10.49 56.68 33.36
CA ASP A 10 10.83 55.96 32.11
C ASP A 10 11.95 56.50 31.17
N SER A 11 12.51 55.60 30.31
CA SER A 11 13.06 55.63 28.90
C SER A 11 14.01 56.78 28.41
N PRO A 12 14.94 56.65 27.39
CA PRO A 12 14.86 56.04 26.02
C PRO A 12 16.26 55.54 25.42
N PRO A 13 16.69 55.67 24.11
CA PRO A 13 16.22 55.24 22.75
C PRO A 13 17.24 54.41 21.89
N VAL A 14 16.92 54.23 20.57
CA VAL A 14 17.57 53.53 19.42
C VAL A 14 18.77 54.27 18.77
N GLU A 15 19.74 53.56 18.15
CA GLU A 15 20.79 54.12 17.25
C GLU A 15 21.18 53.21 16.06
N ARG A 16 21.60 53.82 14.93
CA ARG A 16 21.96 53.26 13.60
C ARG A 16 23.44 53.52 13.24
N GLU A 17 24.00 52.61 12.41
CA GLU A 17 25.06 52.75 11.37
C GLU A 17 26.48 53.26 11.64
N VAL A 18 27.49 52.52 11.14
CA VAL A 18 28.75 53.08 10.57
C VAL A 18 29.20 52.28 9.33
N HIS A 19 29.47 53.04 8.26
CA HIS A 19 30.08 52.67 6.97
C HIS A 19 31.63 52.64 7.04
N THR A 20 32.27 51.82 6.20
CA THR A 20 33.66 52.04 5.73
C THR A 20 33.70 52.11 4.20
N SER A 21 34.50 53.07 3.71
CA SER A 21 34.61 53.61 2.35
C SER A 21 35.90 53.18 1.65
N GLU A 22 35.85 52.97 0.33
CA GLU A 22 37.01 52.94 -0.59
C GLU A 22 36.55 53.39 -1.99
N ASP A 23 37.23 54.38 -2.59
CA ASP A 23 37.06 54.89 -3.96
C ASP A 23 38.43 54.85 -4.67
N ASP A 24 38.50 54.30 -5.90
CA ASP A 24 39.17 54.89 -7.10
C ASP A 24 39.09 53.97 -8.36
N ALA A 25 38.87 54.59 -9.54
CA ALA A 25 38.41 54.18 -10.90
C ALA A 25 39.26 53.14 -11.73
N PRO A 26 38.92 52.69 -13.00
CA PRO A 26 37.96 53.22 -14.02
C PRO A 26 37.08 52.16 -14.79
N PRO A 27 36.21 52.56 -15.77
CA PRO A 27 35.00 51.81 -16.15
C PRO A 27 35.16 50.91 -17.39
N SER A 28 34.39 49.82 -17.47
CA SER A 28 34.18 49.07 -18.71
C SER A 28 32.69 48.71 -18.93
N SER A 29 32.32 48.74 -20.20
CA SER A 29 31.01 48.83 -20.87
C SER A 29 29.93 47.76 -20.56
N PRO A 30 28.64 48.05 -20.88
CA PRO A 30 27.52 47.16 -20.58
C PRO A 30 27.39 46.02 -21.61
N THR A 31 27.09 44.81 -21.15
CA THR A 31 26.73 43.67 -22.02
C THR A 31 25.25 43.30 -21.75
N PRO A 32 24.42 43.11 -22.79
CA PRO A 32 22.95 43.01 -22.64
C PRO A 32 22.48 41.63 -22.15
N PRO A 33 21.21 41.50 -21.70
CA PRO A 33 20.67 40.26 -21.16
C PRO A 33 20.28 39.31 -22.30
N SER A 34 20.80 38.09 -22.28
CA SER A 34 20.27 36.99 -23.08
C SER A 34 19.74 35.93 -22.12
N GLN A 35 18.41 35.90 -21.99
CA GLN A 35 17.66 34.75 -21.51
C GLN A 35 17.25 33.86 -22.69
N ALA A 36 17.15 32.56 -22.39
CA ALA A 36 16.57 31.47 -23.18
C ALA A 36 17.39 31.07 -24.43
N THR A 37 17.85 29.83 -24.61
CA THR A 37 17.21 28.56 -24.29
C THR A 37 18.31 27.50 -24.27
N SER A 38 18.66 26.99 -23.10
CA SER A 38 19.30 25.68 -23.00
C SER A 38 18.61 24.97 -21.85
N ALA A 39 17.70 24.06 -22.20
CA ALA A 39 17.26 23.02 -21.30
C ALA A 39 18.50 22.21 -20.95
N GLN A 40 19.19 22.63 -19.90
CA GLN A 40 20.29 21.89 -19.31
C GLN A 40 19.73 20.56 -18.85
N ASN A 41 20.09 19.50 -19.56
CA ASN A 41 20.04 18.13 -19.07
C ASN A 41 21.01 18.06 -17.87
N LYS A 42 20.56 18.53 -16.70
CA LYS A 42 21.30 18.39 -15.45
C LYS A 42 21.22 16.92 -15.09
N ASN A 43 22.29 16.18 -15.37
CA ASN A 43 22.49 14.86 -14.79
C ASN A 43 22.49 15.03 -13.27
N HIS A 44 21.34 14.82 -12.64
CA HIS A 44 21.22 14.85 -11.19
C HIS A 44 22.11 13.74 -10.62
N THR A 45 22.90 14.03 -9.60
CA THR A 45 23.62 12.96 -8.90
C THR A 45 22.60 11.99 -8.30
N VAL A 46 22.98 10.73 -8.16
CA VAL A 46 22.11 9.69 -7.56
C VAL A 46 21.61 10.15 -6.20
N GLU A 47 22.51 10.71 -5.38
CA GLU A 47 22.17 11.26 -4.06
C GLU A 47 21.19 12.43 -4.13
N ALA A 48 21.37 13.36 -5.07
CA ALA A 48 20.41 14.46 -5.29
C ALA A 48 19.03 13.93 -5.70
N SER A 49 18.96 12.85 -6.49
CA SER A 49 17.71 12.22 -6.88
C SER A 49 17.01 11.56 -5.69
N TRP A 50 17.76 10.87 -4.82
CA TRP A 50 17.22 10.36 -3.56
C TRP A 50 16.72 11.46 -2.63
N HIS A 51 17.44 12.59 -2.54
CA HIS A 51 16.99 13.75 -1.76
C HIS A 51 15.72 14.38 -2.32
N ALA A 52 15.64 14.56 -3.64
CA ALA A 52 14.45 15.10 -4.29
C ALA A 52 13.22 14.23 -4.03
N LEU A 53 13.37 12.91 -4.15
CA LEU A 53 12.32 11.94 -3.81
C LEU A 53 11.92 12.01 -2.33
N LEU A 54 12.90 12.00 -1.43
CA LEU A 54 12.64 12.07 0.01
C LEU A 54 11.91 13.36 0.39
N ASN A 55 12.30 14.50 -0.16
CA ASN A 55 11.64 15.78 0.10
C ASN A 55 10.17 15.77 -0.36
N LYS A 56 9.89 15.19 -1.54
CA LYS A 56 8.50 15.07 -2.01
C LYS A 56 7.65 14.16 -1.12
N VAL A 57 8.25 13.07 -0.64
CA VAL A 57 7.57 12.14 0.28
C VAL A 57 7.34 12.81 1.64
N ASP A 58 8.34 13.51 2.18
CA ASP A 58 8.23 14.24 3.46
C ASP A 58 7.19 15.36 3.40
N ASP A 59 7.15 16.11 2.29
CA ASP A 59 6.12 17.13 2.04
C ASP A 59 4.70 16.51 2.07
N TYR A 60 4.53 15.36 1.42
CA TYR A 60 3.24 14.66 1.39
C TYR A 60 2.85 14.16 2.79
N GLU A 61 3.75 13.47 3.48
CA GLU A 61 3.52 12.93 4.83
C GLU A 61 3.19 14.06 5.82
N THR A 62 3.95 15.16 5.77
CA THR A 62 3.77 16.31 6.65
C THR A 62 2.40 16.95 6.43
N LYS A 63 1.96 17.10 5.17
CA LYS A 63 0.63 17.63 4.85
C LYS A 63 -0.49 16.71 5.34
N MET A 64 -0.38 15.40 5.09
CA MET A 64 -1.38 14.42 5.53
C MET A 64 -1.51 14.43 7.07
N VAL A 65 -0.39 14.39 7.79
CA VAL A 65 -0.41 14.39 9.25
C VAL A 65 -0.88 15.74 9.82
N LYS A 66 -0.57 16.84 9.14
CA LYS A 66 -1.08 18.16 9.52
C LYS A 66 -2.61 18.18 9.51
N ILE A 67 -3.24 17.67 8.45
CA ILE A 67 -4.70 17.57 8.35
C ILE A 67 -5.26 16.76 9.53
N TRP A 68 -4.73 15.55 9.78
CA TRP A 68 -5.19 14.73 10.91
C TRP A 68 -4.99 15.38 12.27
N LYS A 69 -3.90 16.13 12.46
CA LYS A 69 -3.66 16.88 13.70
C LYS A 69 -4.64 18.03 13.87
N GLU A 70 -4.97 18.74 12.79
CA GLU A 70 -5.96 19.82 12.80
C GLU A 70 -7.35 19.27 13.15
N ASP A 71 -7.74 18.14 12.57
CA ASP A 71 -9.03 17.48 12.84
C ASP A 71 -9.20 17.10 14.32
N ILE A 72 -8.16 16.55 14.94
CA ILE A 72 -8.22 16.11 16.36
C ILE A 72 -7.91 17.21 17.36
N ALA A 73 -7.31 18.33 16.96
CA ALA A 73 -6.86 19.37 17.90
C ALA A 73 -8.04 20.04 18.64
N ALA A 74 -9.19 20.16 17.98
CA ALA A 74 -10.38 20.78 18.58
C ALA A 74 -11.17 19.83 19.50
N LEU A 75 -11.02 18.51 19.34
CA LEU A 75 -11.84 17.51 20.03
C LEU A 75 -11.70 17.56 21.57
N PRO A 76 -10.49 17.68 22.16
CA PRO A 76 -10.36 17.77 23.62
C PRO A 76 -11.04 19.02 24.21
N VAL A 77 -11.01 20.15 23.49
CA VAL A 77 -11.65 21.40 23.93
C VAL A 77 -13.17 21.23 23.94
N PHE A 78 -13.72 20.67 22.86
CA PHE A 78 -15.15 20.37 22.79
C PHE A 78 -15.58 19.35 23.85
N ALA A 79 -14.79 18.29 24.07
CA ALA A 79 -15.02 17.31 25.12
C ALA A 79 -15.03 17.94 26.51
N GLY A 80 -14.10 18.86 26.80
CA GLY A 80 -14.06 19.60 28.07
C GLY A 80 -15.30 20.49 28.26
N LEU A 81 -15.71 21.23 27.22
CA LEU A 81 -16.90 22.08 27.26
C LEU A 81 -18.18 21.25 27.48
N LEU A 82 -18.37 20.18 26.70
CA LEU A 82 -19.51 19.27 26.86
C LEU A 82 -19.50 18.64 28.25
N SER A 83 -18.33 18.22 28.75
CA SER A 83 -18.21 17.66 30.10
C SER A 83 -18.62 18.66 31.18
N ALA A 84 -18.24 19.93 31.07
CA ALA A 84 -18.64 20.97 32.01
C ALA A 84 -20.16 21.19 32.01
N VAL A 85 -20.77 21.26 30.82
CA VAL A 85 -22.23 21.39 30.68
C VAL A 85 -22.93 20.19 31.30
N VAL A 86 -22.56 18.97 30.89
CA VAL A 86 -23.17 17.72 31.40
C VAL A 86 -22.99 17.62 32.92
N THR A 87 -21.84 18.00 33.47
CA THR A 87 -21.57 17.95 34.91
C THR A 87 -22.52 18.85 35.70
N ALA A 88 -22.86 20.04 35.20
CA ALA A 88 -23.83 20.92 35.86
C ALA A 88 -25.21 20.25 36.02
N PHE A 89 -25.69 19.58 34.99
CA PHE A 89 -26.94 18.81 35.05
C PHE A 89 -26.82 17.54 35.90
N LEU A 90 -25.65 16.90 35.86
CA LEU A 90 -25.38 15.68 36.60
C LEU A 90 -25.35 15.92 38.11
N ILE A 91 -24.76 17.02 38.58
CA ILE A 91 -24.73 17.36 40.02
C ILE A 91 -26.14 17.48 40.59
N GLU A 92 -27.04 18.13 39.87
CA GLU A 92 -28.44 18.30 40.28
C GLU A 92 -29.22 16.98 40.21
N SER A 93 -29.11 16.25 39.10
CA SER A 93 -29.87 15.00 38.92
C SER A 93 -29.36 13.83 39.75
N TYR A 94 -28.10 13.83 40.16
CA TYR A 94 -27.55 12.80 41.04
C TYR A 94 -28.26 12.79 42.39
N GLN A 95 -28.69 13.96 42.87
CA GLN A 95 -29.44 14.08 44.13
C GLN A 95 -30.82 13.41 44.04
N TRP A 96 -31.39 13.25 42.83
CA TRP A 96 -32.67 12.56 42.65
C TRP A 96 -32.59 11.03 42.86
N LEU A 97 -31.37 10.49 42.97
CA LEU A 97 -31.11 9.08 43.30
C LEU A 97 -31.00 8.85 44.81
N SER A 98 -31.02 9.90 45.61
CA SER A 98 -31.02 9.86 47.07
C SER A 98 -32.31 10.42 47.65
N GLU A 99 -32.68 9.94 48.84
CA GLU A 99 -33.82 10.48 49.58
C GLU A 99 -33.58 11.95 49.92
N SER A 100 -34.59 12.79 49.65
CA SER A 100 -34.45 14.23 49.90
C SER A 100 -34.67 14.52 51.39
N PRO A 101 -33.76 15.25 52.06
CA PRO A 101 -33.92 15.58 53.47
C PRO A 101 -35.13 16.49 53.71
N GLU A 102 -35.54 17.25 52.70
CA GLU A 102 -36.74 18.08 52.73
C GLU A 102 -38.02 17.24 52.75
N ASP A 103 -38.12 16.21 51.91
CA ASP A 103 -39.29 15.33 51.90
C ASP A 103 -39.36 14.50 53.20
N THR A 104 -38.23 14.00 53.69
CA THR A 104 -38.18 13.29 54.98
C THR A 104 -38.57 14.21 56.14
N THR A 105 -38.12 15.48 56.15
CA THR A 105 -38.50 16.43 57.21
C THR A 105 -39.96 16.83 57.14
N VAL A 106 -40.52 17.06 55.95
CA VAL A 106 -41.97 17.33 55.77
C VAL A 106 -42.80 16.12 56.18
N PHE A 107 -42.38 14.90 55.82
CA PHE A 107 -43.03 13.66 56.25
C PHE A 107 -43.02 13.52 57.77
N LEU A 108 -41.87 13.72 58.42
CA LEU A 108 -41.76 13.67 59.88
C LEU A 108 -42.59 14.77 60.56
N LEU A 109 -42.59 16.00 60.04
CA LEU A 109 -43.38 17.12 60.58
C LEU A 109 -44.89 16.86 60.45
N THR A 110 -45.35 16.32 59.32
CA THR A 110 -46.76 15.95 59.12
C THR A 110 -47.16 14.78 60.00
N HIS A 111 -46.27 13.81 60.22
CA HIS A 111 -46.51 12.71 61.14
C HIS A 111 -46.60 13.19 62.60
N ILE A 112 -45.66 14.04 63.04
CA ILE A 112 -45.68 14.68 64.37
C ILE A 112 -46.97 15.49 64.54
N SER A 113 -47.36 16.31 63.56
CA SER A 113 -48.61 17.08 63.61
C SER A 113 -49.85 16.19 63.76
N ARG A 114 -49.88 15.03 63.09
CA ARG A 114 -50.97 14.06 63.22
C ARG A 114 -50.95 13.34 64.55
N GLN A 115 -49.79 12.96 65.09
CA GLN A 115 -49.68 12.40 66.44
C GLN A 115 -50.10 13.38 67.54
N LEU A 116 -49.81 14.67 67.38
CA LEU A 116 -50.31 15.73 68.27
C LEU A 116 -51.84 15.89 68.19
N SER A 117 -52.45 15.53 67.07
CA SER A 117 -53.91 15.61 66.86
C SER A 117 -54.63 14.33 67.31
N ASP A 118 -54.00 13.15 67.20
CA ASP A 118 -54.49 11.87 67.68
C ASP A 118 -53.34 11.06 68.33
N PRO A 119 -53.30 10.96 69.68
CA PRO A 119 -52.21 10.31 70.40
C PRO A 119 -52.22 8.78 70.30
N THR A 120 -53.21 8.16 69.66
CA THR A 120 -53.26 6.71 69.44
C THR A 120 -52.54 6.25 68.17
N MET A 121 -52.00 7.18 67.37
CA MET A 121 -51.38 6.89 66.08
C MET A 121 -50.00 6.21 66.22
N PRO A 122 -49.74 5.10 65.50
CA PRO A 122 -48.47 4.37 65.59
C PRO A 122 -47.25 5.17 65.09
N PRO A 123 -46.03 4.82 65.56
CA PRO A 123 -44.79 5.44 65.08
C PRO A 123 -44.62 5.25 63.57
N ALA A 124 -44.10 6.27 62.88
CA ALA A 124 -43.77 6.15 61.47
C ALA A 124 -42.63 5.15 61.26
N GLU A 125 -42.87 4.08 60.50
CA GLU A 125 -41.80 3.29 59.90
C GLU A 125 -41.44 3.92 58.54
N PRO A 126 -40.17 4.29 58.30
CA PRO A 126 -39.75 4.80 57.00
C PRO A 126 -39.85 3.70 55.94
N GLU A 127 -40.56 3.97 54.85
CA GLU A 127 -40.54 3.11 53.67
C GLU A 127 -39.15 3.18 53.02
N ALA A 128 -38.64 2.04 52.51
CA ALA A 128 -37.35 2.03 51.83
C ALA A 128 -37.40 2.89 50.57
N PHE A 129 -36.51 3.89 50.47
CA PHE A 129 -36.47 4.78 49.33
C PHE A 129 -36.12 4.03 48.03
N HIS A 130 -36.98 4.17 47.02
CA HIS A 130 -36.75 3.67 45.68
C HIS A 130 -36.80 4.83 44.68
N PRO A 131 -35.67 5.17 44.02
CA PRO A 131 -35.66 6.27 43.06
C PRO A 131 -36.53 5.94 41.84
N PRO A 132 -37.23 6.95 41.28
CA PRO A 132 -38.10 6.73 40.13
C PRO A 132 -37.29 6.32 38.90
N ALA A 133 -37.83 5.39 38.12
CA ALA A 133 -37.15 4.82 36.95
C ALA A 133 -36.70 5.88 35.92
N SER A 134 -37.47 6.97 35.76
CA SER A 134 -37.10 8.11 34.91
C SER A 134 -35.82 8.81 35.38
N SER A 135 -35.65 9.01 36.69
CA SER A 135 -34.44 9.63 37.24
C SER A 135 -33.22 8.74 37.05
N ILE A 136 -33.38 7.42 37.15
CA ILE A 136 -32.31 6.45 36.86
C ILE A 136 -31.89 6.57 35.40
N LEU A 137 -32.84 6.55 34.46
CA LEU A 137 -32.54 6.62 33.02
C LEU A 137 -31.86 7.94 32.62
N ILE A 138 -32.31 9.08 33.13
CA ILE A 138 -31.69 10.39 32.88
C ILE A 138 -30.24 10.39 33.34
N ASN A 139 -30.01 9.96 34.59
CA ASN A 139 -28.66 9.87 35.14
C ASN A 139 -27.78 8.93 34.30
N CYS A 140 -28.29 7.76 33.89
CA CYS A 140 -27.55 6.86 33.00
C CYS A 140 -27.12 7.52 31.69
N PHE A 141 -28.02 8.25 31.01
CA PHE A 141 -27.69 8.95 29.77
C PHE A 141 -26.62 10.02 29.98
N TRP A 142 -26.69 10.80 31.06
CA TRP A 142 -25.74 11.86 31.34
C TRP A 142 -24.39 11.34 31.84
N PHE A 143 -24.35 10.32 32.70
CA PHE A 143 -23.11 9.63 33.05
C PHE A 143 -22.43 9.05 31.81
N LEU A 144 -23.20 8.37 30.94
CA LEU A 144 -22.64 7.79 29.71
C LEU A 144 -22.12 8.88 28.76
N SER A 145 -22.88 9.97 28.58
CA SER A 145 -22.44 11.15 27.83
C SER A 145 -21.11 11.70 28.37
N LEU A 146 -21.00 11.90 29.69
CA LEU A 146 -19.80 12.43 30.33
C LEU A 146 -18.59 11.51 30.10
N ILE A 147 -18.76 10.21 30.33
CA ILE A 147 -17.70 9.21 30.16
C ILE A 147 -17.22 9.18 28.70
N LEU A 148 -18.14 9.13 27.74
CA LEU A 148 -17.79 9.09 26.32
C LEU A 148 -17.09 10.36 25.84
N ALA A 149 -17.52 11.54 26.33
CA ALA A 149 -16.85 12.81 26.03
C ALA A 149 -15.39 12.81 26.55
N LEU A 150 -15.18 12.44 27.81
CA LEU A 150 -13.84 12.35 28.40
C LEU A 150 -12.95 11.32 27.71
N VAL A 151 -13.49 10.15 27.38
CA VAL A 151 -12.77 9.11 26.63
C VAL A 151 -12.36 9.61 25.25
N SER A 152 -13.27 10.25 24.50
CA SER A 152 -12.94 10.83 23.19
C SER A 152 -11.83 11.89 23.28
N GLY A 153 -11.91 12.79 24.28
CA GLY A 153 -10.87 13.80 24.52
C GLY A 153 -9.51 13.19 24.86
N LEU A 154 -9.47 12.17 25.72
CA LEU A 154 -8.26 11.46 26.10
C LEU A 154 -7.62 10.75 24.88
N PHE A 155 -8.40 10.02 24.09
CA PHE A 155 -7.89 9.34 22.91
C PHE A 155 -7.42 10.32 21.83
N SER A 156 -8.11 11.45 21.65
CA SER A 156 -7.67 12.52 20.74
C SER A 156 -6.29 13.07 21.12
N LEU A 157 -6.06 13.27 22.42
CA LEU A 157 -4.74 13.66 22.94
C LEU A 157 -3.67 12.59 22.66
N ILE A 158 -3.98 11.32 22.92
CA ILE A 158 -3.08 10.18 22.67
C ILE A 158 -2.74 10.08 21.18
N CYS A 159 -3.71 10.20 20.29
CA CYS A 159 -3.50 10.17 18.83
C CYS A 159 -2.57 11.30 18.37
N ASN A 160 -2.71 12.50 18.93
CA ASN A 160 -1.82 13.62 18.62
C ASN A 160 -0.36 13.30 18.98
N HIS A 161 -0.13 12.60 20.09
CA HIS A 161 1.21 12.12 20.45
C HIS A 161 1.77 11.11 19.42
N TRP A 162 0.97 10.15 18.98
CA TRP A 162 1.38 9.17 17.96
C TRP A 162 1.74 9.84 16.63
N LEU A 163 0.90 10.77 16.17
CA LEU A 163 1.12 11.53 14.95
C LEU A 163 2.36 12.43 15.04
N ARG A 164 2.64 12.99 16.21
CA ARG A 164 3.87 13.76 16.45
C ARG A 164 5.12 12.90 16.31
N GLU A 165 5.13 11.72 16.91
CA GLU A 165 6.27 10.80 16.83
C GLU A 165 6.44 10.22 15.41
N HIS A 166 5.34 10.02 14.67
CA HIS A 166 5.40 9.61 13.27
C HIS A 166 6.15 10.65 12.40
N THR A 167 5.83 11.94 12.55
CA THR A 167 6.46 13.06 11.82
C THR A 167 7.84 13.47 12.35
N ARG A 168 8.35 12.79 13.38
CA ARG A 168 9.63 13.16 13.96
C ARG A 168 10.74 12.91 12.93
N GLN A 169 11.30 14.00 12.42
CA GLN A 169 12.47 13.98 11.54
C GLN A 169 13.67 13.43 12.30
N ILE A 170 14.44 12.58 11.62
CA ILE A 170 15.43 11.75 12.24
C ILE A 170 16.72 11.76 11.43
N PRO A 171 17.90 11.84 12.09
CA PRO A 171 19.17 11.62 11.42
C PRO A 171 19.32 10.14 11.08
N VAL A 172 19.02 9.79 9.83
CA VAL A 172 19.29 8.44 9.27
C VAL A 172 20.60 8.49 8.49
N LYS A 173 21.30 7.34 8.41
CA LYS A 173 22.61 7.24 7.74
C LYS A 173 22.55 7.49 6.23
N THR A 174 21.42 7.19 5.58
CA THR A 174 21.21 7.40 4.15
C THR A 174 19.77 7.84 3.86
N THR A 175 19.57 8.62 2.80
CA THR A 175 18.25 9.04 2.28
C THR A 175 17.36 7.86 1.91
N ALA A 176 17.93 6.82 1.31
CA ALA A 176 17.21 5.59 0.98
C ALA A 176 16.73 4.81 2.23
N GLU A 177 17.48 4.85 3.34
CA GLU A 177 17.02 4.29 4.62
C GLU A 177 15.92 5.15 5.25
N ALA A 178 16.01 6.48 5.14
CA ALA A 178 14.96 7.37 5.60
C ALA A 178 13.64 7.10 4.86
N LEU A 179 13.69 6.96 3.54
CA LEU A 179 12.52 6.65 2.71
C LEU A 179 11.87 5.31 3.11
N ALA A 180 12.68 4.26 3.31
CA ALA A 180 12.18 2.97 3.77
C ALA A 180 11.57 3.02 5.18
N LEU A 181 12.12 3.86 6.06
CA LEU A 181 11.58 4.08 7.39
C LEU A 181 10.20 4.78 7.33
N TYR A 182 10.03 5.79 6.46
CA TYR A 182 8.73 6.42 6.23
C TYR A 182 7.70 5.39 5.76
N GLN A 183 8.04 4.60 4.74
CA GLN A 183 7.12 3.58 4.24
C GLN A 183 6.74 2.56 5.32
N LEU A 184 7.73 2.05 6.08
CA LEU A 184 7.49 1.13 7.17
C LEU A 184 6.55 1.72 8.24
N ARG A 185 6.74 2.99 8.61
CA ARG A 185 5.87 3.69 9.56
C ARG A 185 4.47 3.91 9.03
N ARG A 186 4.32 4.26 7.75
CA ARG A 186 3.02 4.44 7.10
C ARG A 186 2.24 3.13 7.03
N ASP A 187 2.88 2.07 6.55
CA ASP A 187 2.30 0.74 6.51
C ASP A 187 1.86 0.27 7.90
N SER A 188 2.66 0.60 8.92
CA SER A 188 2.33 0.35 10.32
C SER A 188 1.10 1.13 10.77
N LEU A 189 0.98 2.43 10.46
CA LEU A 189 -0.23 3.20 10.79
C LEU A 189 -1.49 2.58 10.20
N GLN A 190 -1.43 2.17 8.93
CA GLN A 190 -2.56 1.54 8.23
C GLN A 190 -2.92 0.17 8.83
N LYS A 191 -1.92 -0.68 9.06
CA LYS A 191 -2.12 -2.03 9.61
C LYS A 191 -2.80 -2.00 10.98
N TRP A 192 -2.38 -1.07 11.84
CA TRP A 192 -2.92 -0.89 13.18
C TRP A 192 -4.16 0.04 13.21
N ARG A 193 -4.68 0.39 12.03
CA ARG A 193 -5.91 1.17 11.87
C ARG A 193 -5.93 2.51 12.62
N VAL A 194 -4.78 3.16 12.73
CA VAL A 194 -4.67 4.48 13.38
C VAL A 194 -5.52 5.54 12.66
N PRO A 195 -5.57 5.61 11.31
CA PRO A 195 -6.45 6.55 10.62
C PRO A 195 -7.94 6.34 10.95
N GLN A 196 -8.39 5.08 11.03
CA GLN A 196 -9.77 4.76 11.40
C GLN A 196 -10.06 5.14 12.85
N LEU A 197 -9.09 4.94 13.75
CA LEU A 197 -9.22 5.35 15.15
C LEU A 197 -9.34 6.87 15.28
N VAL A 198 -8.51 7.64 14.54
CA VAL A 198 -8.60 9.10 14.46
C VAL A 198 -9.99 9.55 13.96
N ALA A 199 -10.49 8.92 12.89
CA ALA A 199 -11.82 9.22 12.34
C ALA A 199 -12.99 8.85 13.26
N THR A 200 -12.79 7.93 14.22
CA THR A 200 -13.85 7.51 15.16
C THR A 200 -14.01 8.48 16.34
N MET A 201 -13.00 9.29 16.66
CA MET A 201 -13.04 10.18 17.83
C MET A 201 -14.16 11.24 17.77
N PRO A 202 -14.36 11.95 16.65
CA PRO A 202 -15.49 12.87 16.50
C PRO A 202 -16.83 12.17 16.69
N ILE A 203 -17.00 10.96 16.13
CA ILE A 203 -18.24 10.18 16.21
C ILE A 203 -18.56 9.85 17.67
N LEU A 204 -17.56 9.46 18.47
CA LEU A 204 -17.76 9.17 19.88
C LEU A 204 -18.26 10.39 20.67
N LEU A 205 -17.77 11.58 20.29
CA LEU A 205 -18.11 12.86 20.90
C LEU A 205 -19.50 13.34 20.50
N GLU A 206 -19.90 13.08 19.25
CA GLU A 206 -21.26 13.32 18.76
C GLU A 206 -22.27 12.39 19.44
N VAL A 207 -21.94 11.10 19.59
CA VAL A 207 -22.76 10.15 20.36
C VAL A 207 -22.94 10.62 21.80
N ALA A 208 -21.88 11.11 22.45
CA ALA A 208 -21.98 11.71 23.77
C ALA A 208 -22.98 12.89 23.78
N LEU A 209 -22.86 13.80 22.81
CA LEU A 209 -23.78 14.94 22.66
C LEU A 209 -25.25 14.50 22.47
N PHE A 210 -25.51 13.49 21.65
CA PHE A 210 -26.86 12.98 21.45
C PHE A 210 -27.42 12.29 22.70
N LEU A 211 -26.59 11.58 23.47
CA LEU A 211 -26.99 11.01 24.77
C LEU A 211 -27.36 12.11 25.77
N PHE A 212 -26.58 13.20 25.81
CA PHE A 212 -26.91 14.36 26.62
C PHE A 212 -28.28 14.95 26.24
N PHE A 213 -28.53 15.15 24.94
CA PHE A 213 -29.82 15.65 24.46
C PHE A 213 -30.97 14.68 24.73
N ALA A 214 -30.76 13.37 24.63
CA ALA A 214 -31.76 12.37 24.99
C ALA A 214 -32.17 12.48 26.46
N GLY A 215 -31.20 12.61 27.37
CA GLY A 215 -31.47 12.86 28.79
C GLY A 215 -32.17 14.19 29.04
N LEU A 216 -31.79 15.25 28.32
CA LEU A 216 -32.41 16.58 28.43
C LEU A 216 -33.88 16.55 27.97
N LEU A 217 -34.17 15.88 26.86
CA LEU A 217 -35.53 15.72 26.34
C LEU A 217 -36.38 14.86 27.28
N HIS A 218 -35.82 13.79 27.84
CA HIS A 218 -36.52 12.96 28.82
C HIS A 218 -36.84 13.74 30.10
N LEU A 219 -35.90 14.57 30.58
CA LEU A 219 -36.15 15.47 31.70
C LEU A 219 -37.25 16.48 31.37
N ALA A 220 -37.16 17.16 30.23
CA ALA A 220 -38.14 18.16 29.84
C ALA A 220 -39.55 17.56 29.72
N TRP A 221 -39.66 16.35 29.14
CA TRP A 221 -40.92 15.61 29.04
C TRP A 221 -41.55 15.29 30.40
N THR A 222 -40.74 14.85 31.36
CA THR A 222 -41.24 14.48 32.71
C THR A 222 -41.62 15.69 33.56
N ARG A 223 -41.06 16.87 33.29
CA ARG A 223 -41.32 18.09 34.08
C ARG A 223 -42.37 19.01 33.48
N ASN A 224 -42.27 19.32 32.18
CA ASN A 224 -43.18 20.26 31.53
C ASN A 224 -43.21 20.12 30.00
N LEU A 225 -44.42 19.94 29.45
CA LEU A 225 -44.62 19.77 28.01
C LEU A 225 -44.16 20.99 27.18
N ALA A 226 -44.35 22.22 27.67
CA ALA A 226 -43.93 23.42 26.94
C ALA A 226 -42.40 23.48 26.81
N VAL A 227 -41.66 23.17 27.88
CA VAL A 227 -40.19 23.07 27.86
C VAL A 227 -39.74 21.98 26.91
N PHE A 228 -40.43 20.83 26.90
CA PHE A 228 -40.16 19.74 25.96
C PHE A 228 -40.28 20.19 24.51
N VAL A 229 -41.37 20.89 24.15
CA VAL A 229 -41.58 21.40 22.78
C VAL A 229 -40.46 22.38 22.38
N VAL A 230 -40.01 23.24 23.29
CA VAL A 230 -38.90 24.17 23.02
C VAL A 230 -37.57 23.42 22.80
N CYS A 231 -37.32 22.33 23.51
CA CYS A 231 -36.08 21.54 23.36
C CYS A 231 -36.09 20.60 22.15
N ILE A 232 -37.22 19.95 21.84
CA ILE A 232 -37.30 18.93 20.78
C ILE A 232 -37.13 19.50 19.38
N VAL A 233 -37.58 20.73 19.13
CA VAL A 233 -37.47 21.39 17.82
C VAL A 233 -36.02 21.57 17.39
N PRO A 234 -35.13 22.24 18.15
CA PRO A 234 -33.72 22.40 17.75
C PRO A 234 -32.95 21.07 17.78
N VAL A 235 -33.20 20.19 18.75
CA VAL A 235 -32.53 18.88 18.81
C VAL A 235 -32.92 18.00 17.63
N GLY A 236 -34.21 17.97 17.27
CA GLY A 236 -34.71 17.22 16.12
C GLY A 236 -34.15 17.73 14.80
N PHE A 237 -34.04 19.06 14.64
CA PHE A 237 -33.41 19.65 13.45
C PHE A 237 -31.93 19.25 13.34
N ALA A 238 -31.16 19.37 14.42
CA ALA A 238 -29.74 19.01 14.44
C ALA A 238 -29.53 17.50 14.17
N ALA A 239 -30.32 16.63 14.81
CA ALA A 239 -30.26 15.18 14.61
C ALA A 239 -30.66 14.79 13.18
N GLY A 240 -31.71 15.40 12.63
CA GLY A 240 -32.14 15.19 11.25
C GLY A 240 -31.07 15.57 10.24
N PHE A 241 -30.47 16.76 10.40
CA PHE A 241 -29.36 17.20 9.56
C PHE A 241 -28.17 16.23 9.62
N TYR A 242 -27.79 15.81 10.83
CA TYR A 242 -26.70 14.85 11.05
C TYR A 242 -26.95 13.49 10.37
N ILE A 243 -28.14 12.91 10.54
CA ILE A 243 -28.48 11.61 9.94
C ILE A 243 -28.46 11.71 8.41
N ILE A 244 -28.97 12.80 7.84
CA ILE A 244 -28.97 13.00 6.38
C ILE A 244 -27.53 13.08 5.85
N THR A 245 -26.65 13.87 6.48
CA THR A 245 -25.27 14.02 6.03
C THR A 245 -24.43 12.75 6.25
N ALA A 246 -24.69 11.99 7.31
CA ALA A 246 -24.00 10.73 7.60
C ALA A 246 -24.41 9.59 6.66
N LEU A 247 -25.68 9.54 6.21
CA LEU A 247 -26.19 8.49 5.31
C LEU A 247 -25.93 8.77 3.83
N LEU A 248 -25.70 10.04 3.45
CA LEU A 248 -25.49 10.45 2.05
C LEU A 248 -24.37 9.67 1.33
N PRO A 249 -23.20 9.40 1.93
CA PRO A 249 -22.13 8.65 1.26
C PRO A 249 -22.42 7.16 1.13
N ILE A 250 -23.31 6.58 1.95
CA ILE A 250 -23.60 5.14 1.96
C ILE A 250 -24.26 4.71 0.65
N ALA A 251 -25.04 5.59 0.02
CA ALA A 251 -25.59 5.38 -1.32
C ALA A 251 -24.51 5.22 -2.41
N ASN A 252 -23.35 5.87 -2.24
CA ASN A 252 -22.20 5.79 -3.16
C ASN A 252 -21.21 4.66 -2.78
N ILE A 253 -21.23 4.21 -1.53
CA ILE A 253 -20.33 3.18 -1.02
C ILE A 253 -20.87 1.77 -1.31
N TYR A 254 -22.19 1.59 -1.46
CA TYR A 254 -22.78 0.30 -1.87
C TYR A 254 -22.28 -0.18 -3.25
N THR A 255 -21.92 0.74 -4.14
CA THR A 255 -21.26 0.44 -5.43
C THR A 255 -19.77 0.14 -5.30
N ASP A 256 -19.09 0.61 -4.24
CA ASP A 256 -17.63 0.49 -4.06
C ASP A 256 -17.22 -0.71 -3.17
N ILE A 257 -18.08 -1.10 -2.21
CA ILE A 257 -17.84 -2.25 -1.30
C ILE A 257 -17.79 -3.60 -2.03
N ARG A 258 -18.42 -3.73 -3.20
CA ARG A 258 -18.33 -4.96 -4.02
C ARG A 258 -16.91 -5.23 -4.55
N ARG A 259 -16.00 -4.24 -4.51
CA ARG A 259 -14.63 -4.29 -5.08
C ARG A 259 -13.52 -4.59 -4.07
N ARG A 260 -13.72 -4.41 -2.75
CA ARG A 260 -12.61 -4.22 -1.79
C ARG A 260 -12.45 -5.30 -0.70
N ARG A 261 -12.65 -6.59 -1.04
CA ARG A 261 -12.63 -7.70 -0.05
C ARG A 261 -11.43 -8.65 -0.14
N SER A 262 -10.27 -8.23 -0.66
CA SER A 262 -9.13 -9.15 -0.84
C SER A 262 -7.79 -8.58 -0.38
N GLU A 263 -7.67 -8.08 0.86
CA GLU A 263 -6.36 -7.70 1.41
C GLU A 263 -6.28 -7.98 2.91
N ALA A 264 -5.57 -9.05 3.31
CA ALA A 264 -4.77 -9.10 4.53
C ALA A 264 -4.11 -10.49 4.74
N ALA A 265 -2.91 -10.69 4.20
CA ALA A 265 -1.97 -11.71 4.70
C ALA A 265 -0.53 -11.22 4.46
N GLN A 266 0.20 -10.86 5.52
CA GLN A 266 1.51 -10.20 5.39
C GLN A 266 2.52 -10.76 6.39
N TRP A 267 3.75 -11.03 5.91
CA TRP A 267 4.85 -11.75 6.58
C TRP A 267 6.03 -10.87 7.00
N PHE A 268 5.99 -9.57 6.70
CA PHE A 268 6.99 -8.61 7.15
C PHE A 268 6.60 -8.00 8.51
N ARG A 269 7.59 -7.43 9.22
CA ARG A 269 7.40 -6.94 10.59
C ARG A 269 6.90 -5.50 10.55
N PHE A 270 5.73 -5.26 11.13
CA PHE A 270 5.23 -3.91 11.37
C PHE A 270 5.76 -3.37 12.68
N ILE A 271 5.95 -2.06 12.72
CA ILE A 271 6.23 -1.32 13.94
C ILE A 271 4.89 -1.02 14.61
N CYS A 272 4.85 -0.95 15.93
CA CYS A 272 3.67 -0.44 16.62
C CYS A 272 3.61 1.09 16.47
N PRO A 273 2.57 1.67 15.85
CA PRO A 273 2.46 3.11 15.70
C PRO A 273 2.01 3.84 16.97
N TYR A 274 1.53 3.12 17.99
CA TYR A 274 1.05 3.68 19.26
C TYR A 274 2.19 4.16 20.17
N LYS A 275 3.03 5.07 19.67
CA LYS A 275 4.19 5.60 20.38
C LYS A 275 3.84 6.90 21.10
N SER A 276 3.68 6.83 22.41
CA SER A 276 3.45 8.00 23.27
C SER A 276 4.48 8.02 24.41
N PRO A 277 4.68 9.17 25.09
CA PRO A 277 5.53 9.24 26.27
C PRO A 277 5.10 8.26 27.37
N HIS A 278 3.78 8.07 27.52
CA HIS A 278 3.21 7.08 28.45
C HIS A 278 3.56 5.64 28.04
N ALA A 279 3.41 5.30 26.76
CA ALA A 279 3.79 3.98 26.25
C ALA A 279 5.30 3.71 26.41
N TRP A 280 6.13 4.75 26.31
CA TRP A 280 7.57 4.67 26.53
C TRP A 280 7.92 4.35 27.98
N ALA A 281 7.27 5.04 28.93
CA ALA A 281 7.41 4.75 30.35
C ALA A 281 6.98 3.31 30.69
N VAL A 282 5.85 2.85 30.13
CA VAL A 282 5.37 1.47 30.29
C VAL A 282 6.35 0.45 29.69
N TYR A 283 6.90 0.72 28.51
CA TYR A 283 7.90 -0.14 27.87
C TYR A 283 9.14 -0.31 28.77
N HIS A 284 9.72 0.78 29.24
CA HIS A 284 10.87 0.73 30.15
C HIS A 284 10.55 0.02 31.48
N PHE A 285 9.37 0.29 32.06
CA PHE A 285 8.93 -0.36 33.28
C PHE A 285 8.75 -1.88 33.07
N SER A 286 8.21 -2.30 31.92
CA SER A 286 8.07 -3.71 31.56
C SER A 286 9.41 -4.41 31.35
N CYS A 287 10.38 -3.77 30.68
CA CYS A 287 11.74 -4.27 30.54
C CYS A 287 12.44 -4.36 31.91
N MET A 288 12.23 -3.38 32.79
CA MET A 288 12.75 -3.40 34.15
C MET A 288 12.19 -4.57 34.96
N ILE A 289 10.89 -4.85 34.88
CA ILE A 289 10.28 -6.02 35.52
C ILE A 289 10.81 -7.33 34.94
N LEU A 290 10.87 -7.45 33.60
CA LEU A 290 11.38 -8.64 32.91
C LEU A 290 12.84 -8.93 33.25
N ARG A 291 13.65 -7.89 33.48
CA ARG A 291 15.04 -8.03 33.96
C ARG A 291 15.13 -8.67 35.35
N GLN A 292 14.15 -8.43 36.21
CA GLN A 292 14.09 -9.02 37.56
C GLN A 292 13.63 -10.49 37.55
N LEU A 293 13.20 -11.02 36.40
CA LEU A 293 12.70 -12.40 36.22
C LEU A 293 13.58 -13.19 35.22
N PRO A 294 14.85 -13.49 35.55
CA PRO A 294 15.78 -14.21 34.68
C PRO A 294 15.34 -15.66 34.38
N SER A 295 14.43 -16.23 35.18
CA SER A 295 13.86 -17.58 34.98
C SER A 295 13.02 -17.72 33.70
N ILE A 296 12.55 -16.61 33.10
CA ILE A 296 11.75 -16.61 31.87
C ILE A 296 12.62 -16.74 30.60
N GLY A 297 13.92 -16.42 30.71
CA GLY A 297 14.83 -16.38 29.57
C GLY A 297 15.02 -17.68 28.80
N PRO A 298 15.22 -18.84 29.46
CA PRO A 298 15.36 -20.13 28.78
C PRO A 298 14.12 -20.53 27.97
N SER A 299 12.92 -20.10 28.39
CA SER A 299 11.65 -20.36 27.70
C SER A 299 11.48 -19.51 26.44
N LEU A 300 11.91 -18.24 26.50
CA LEU A 300 11.88 -17.33 25.34
C LEU A 300 12.94 -17.66 24.29
N TYR A 301 14.11 -18.17 24.72
CA TYR A 301 15.15 -18.66 23.82
C TYR A 301 14.66 -19.83 22.94
N LYS A 302 13.88 -20.75 23.52
CA LYS A 302 13.23 -21.84 22.76
C LYS A 302 12.23 -21.36 21.70
N ARG A 303 11.74 -20.12 21.80
CA ARG A 303 10.87 -19.46 20.80
C ARG A 303 11.64 -18.60 19.80
N GLY A 304 12.97 -18.65 19.80
CA GLY A 304 13.82 -17.92 18.86
C GLY A 304 13.97 -16.42 19.15
N LEU A 305 13.56 -15.94 20.33
CA LEU A 305 13.82 -14.56 20.76
C LEU A 305 15.10 -14.50 21.60
N PHE A 306 16.06 -13.67 21.18
CA PHE A 306 17.26 -13.40 21.97
C PHE A 306 16.88 -12.60 23.23
N TRP A 307 16.92 -13.26 24.39
CA TRP A 307 16.52 -12.67 25.68
C TRP A 307 17.22 -11.34 26.00
N LEU A 308 18.49 -11.20 25.63
CA LEU A 308 19.25 -9.96 25.76
C LEU A 308 18.69 -8.80 24.92
N GLU A 309 18.16 -9.06 23.71
CA GLU A 309 17.53 -8.03 22.87
C GLU A 309 16.14 -7.61 23.38
N VAL A 310 15.46 -8.49 24.11
CA VAL A 310 14.13 -8.26 24.70
C VAL A 310 14.22 -7.45 26.00
N VAL A 311 15.26 -7.69 26.80
CA VAL A 311 15.43 -7.09 28.13
C VAL A 311 16.21 -5.78 28.10
N MET A 312 17.02 -5.54 27.07
CA MET A 312 17.71 -4.26 26.89
C MET A 312 16.79 -3.26 26.17
N PRO A 313 16.21 -2.27 26.89
CA PRO A 313 15.34 -1.30 26.26
C PRO A 313 16.12 -0.50 25.21
N ALA A 314 15.49 -0.22 24.07
CA ALA A 314 16.04 0.71 23.10
C ALA A 314 16.26 2.09 23.77
N PRO A 315 17.30 2.86 23.38
CA PRO A 315 17.52 4.20 23.93
C PRO A 315 16.41 5.19 23.53
N ASP A 316 15.82 5.01 22.35
CA ASP A 316 14.70 5.80 21.82
C ASP A 316 13.82 4.94 20.90
N TRP A 317 12.58 5.38 20.65
CA TRP A 317 11.68 4.76 19.67
C TRP A 317 12.33 4.59 18.29
N LEU A 318 13.14 5.57 17.87
CA LEU A 318 13.91 5.52 16.64
C LEU A 318 14.81 4.29 16.57
N TYR A 319 15.58 4.02 17.62
CA TYR A 319 16.51 2.90 17.60
C TYR A 319 15.77 1.57 17.48
N SER A 320 14.58 1.48 18.10
CA SER A 320 13.68 0.33 17.95
C SER A 320 13.23 0.18 16.49
N ASP A 321 12.81 1.26 15.84
CA ASP A 321 12.40 1.25 14.43
C ASP A 321 13.54 0.82 13.49
N LEU A 322 14.74 1.36 13.70
CA LEU A 322 15.91 1.03 12.92
C LEU A 322 16.33 -0.44 13.11
N ARG A 323 16.10 -1.02 14.30
CA ARG A 323 16.33 -2.45 14.55
C ARG A 323 15.40 -3.29 13.67
N VAL A 324 14.13 -2.93 13.57
CA VAL A 324 13.15 -3.61 12.71
C VAL A 324 13.48 -3.43 11.22
N LEU A 325 13.84 -2.21 10.82
CA LEU A 325 14.22 -1.89 9.44
C LEU A 325 15.48 -2.64 8.99
N ARG A 326 16.47 -2.81 9.89
CA ARG A 326 17.76 -3.46 9.58
C ARG A 326 17.72 -4.98 9.79
N ALA A 327 16.76 -5.52 10.52
CA ALA A 327 16.58 -6.96 10.73
C ALA A 327 15.91 -7.65 9.53
N ASP A 328 16.31 -7.28 8.31
CA ASP A 328 15.67 -7.62 7.03
C ASP A 328 15.35 -9.12 6.96
N PRO A 329 14.08 -9.53 6.82
CA PRO A 329 13.67 -10.92 6.95
C PRO A 329 13.94 -11.77 5.71
N ALA A 330 14.37 -11.16 4.60
CA ALA A 330 14.50 -11.84 3.32
C ALA A 330 15.89 -12.47 3.13
N PRO A 331 15.97 -13.76 2.73
CA PRO A 331 17.21 -14.30 2.19
C PRO A 331 17.59 -13.54 0.90
N PHE A 332 18.89 -13.44 0.61
CA PHE A 332 19.43 -12.85 -0.63
C PHE A 332 19.39 -11.31 -0.78
N ASN A 333 19.42 -10.56 0.33
CA ASN A 333 19.73 -9.11 0.33
C ASN A 333 18.70 -8.21 -0.38
N LEU A 334 17.46 -8.70 -0.57
CA LEU A 334 16.37 -7.89 -1.11
C LEU A 334 15.92 -6.88 -0.05
N LYS A 335 16.24 -5.60 -0.23
CA LYS A 335 15.86 -4.52 0.72
C LYS A 335 14.36 -4.20 0.61
N VAL A 336 13.52 -5.06 1.17
CA VAL A 336 12.05 -5.07 0.96
C VAL A 336 11.42 -3.72 1.25
N TYR A 337 11.75 -3.11 2.39
CA TYR A 337 11.17 -1.81 2.77
C TYR A 337 11.59 -0.67 1.82
N LYS A 338 12.78 -0.74 1.21
CA LYS A 338 13.20 0.24 0.20
C LYS A 338 12.40 0.07 -1.09
N LEU A 339 12.19 -1.16 -1.51
CA LEU A 339 11.43 -1.46 -2.73
C LEU A 339 9.97 -1.07 -2.60
N ARG A 340 9.35 -1.36 -1.45
CA ARG A 340 7.97 -0.92 -1.17
C ARG A 340 7.83 0.59 -1.14
N ALA A 341 8.84 1.29 -0.63
CA ALA A 341 8.83 2.74 -0.63
C ALA A 341 8.95 3.32 -2.05
N LEU A 342 9.77 2.69 -2.90
CA LEU A 342 9.90 3.05 -4.31
C LEU A 342 8.65 2.70 -5.11
N ASP A 343 8.03 1.54 -4.87
CA ASP A 343 6.77 1.13 -5.47
C ASP A 343 5.65 2.14 -5.18
N TRP A 344 5.42 2.42 -3.90
CA TRP A 344 4.46 3.44 -3.50
C TRP A 344 4.77 4.81 -4.12
N ALA A 345 6.04 5.23 -4.12
CA ALA A 345 6.41 6.55 -4.65
C ALA A 345 6.29 6.63 -6.17
N ALA A 346 6.65 5.57 -6.89
CA ALA A 346 6.50 5.49 -8.35
C ALA A 346 5.03 5.56 -8.75
N GLN A 347 4.14 4.91 -7.99
CA GLN A 347 2.69 5.00 -8.20
C GLN A 347 2.16 6.41 -7.86
N MET A 348 2.50 6.94 -6.68
CA MET A 348 2.00 8.25 -6.22
C MET A 348 2.46 9.42 -7.09
N PHE A 349 3.68 9.37 -7.62
CA PHE A 349 4.27 10.48 -8.39
C PHE A 349 4.34 10.20 -9.89
N GLN A 350 3.63 9.18 -10.39
CA GLN A 350 3.64 8.82 -11.82
C GLN A 350 3.23 9.98 -12.74
N GLY A 351 2.23 10.76 -12.34
CA GLY A 351 1.74 11.91 -13.11
C GLY A 351 2.64 13.16 -13.03
N ASN A 352 3.74 13.11 -12.28
CA ASN A 352 4.62 14.26 -12.12
C ASN A 352 5.88 14.13 -12.99
N PRO A 353 5.96 14.83 -14.15
CA PRO A 353 7.08 14.69 -15.09
C PRO A 353 8.42 15.13 -14.49
N THR A 354 8.40 15.96 -13.43
CA THR A 354 9.64 16.39 -12.75
C THR A 354 10.32 15.27 -11.97
N MET A 355 9.58 14.21 -11.61
CA MET A 355 10.09 13.09 -10.82
C MET A 355 10.68 11.96 -11.66
N VAL A 356 10.27 11.86 -12.93
CA VAL A 356 10.77 10.86 -13.90
C VAL A 356 12.30 10.78 -13.94
N PRO A 357 13.07 11.89 -14.15
CA PRO A 357 14.53 11.80 -14.20
C PRO A 357 15.16 11.36 -12.87
N HIS A 358 14.50 11.62 -11.74
CA HIS A 358 14.96 11.16 -10.44
C HIS A 358 14.76 9.65 -10.25
N PHE A 359 13.60 9.12 -10.66
CA PHE A 359 13.34 7.67 -10.67
C PHE A 359 14.30 6.93 -11.59
N GLN A 360 14.51 7.47 -12.79
CA GLN A 360 15.47 6.96 -13.77
C GLN A 360 16.89 6.79 -13.19
N ASN A 361 17.41 7.84 -12.53
CA ASN A 361 18.71 7.79 -11.85
C ASN A 361 18.74 6.82 -10.67
N ILE A 362 17.65 6.77 -9.88
CA ILE A 362 17.55 5.88 -8.71
C ILE A 362 17.56 4.42 -9.16
N PHE A 363 16.73 4.04 -10.12
CA PHE A 363 16.64 2.66 -10.58
C PHE A 363 17.93 2.18 -11.26
N GLN A 364 18.62 3.05 -11.99
CA GLN A 364 19.95 2.73 -12.54
C GLN A 364 21.00 2.47 -11.45
N SER A 365 20.88 3.14 -10.29
CA SER A 365 21.81 2.99 -9.16
C SER A 365 21.54 1.75 -8.30
N LEU A 366 20.38 1.11 -8.44
CA LEU A 366 20.04 -0.07 -7.66
C LEU A 366 20.81 -1.28 -8.19
N SER A 367 21.43 -2.03 -7.28
CA SER A 367 22.11 -3.30 -7.59
C SER A 367 21.11 -4.46 -7.78
N LEU A 368 20.00 -4.22 -8.45
CA LEU A 368 18.92 -5.19 -8.70
C LEU A 368 18.86 -5.51 -10.19
N HIS A 369 18.38 -6.71 -10.54
CA HIS A 369 18.14 -7.03 -11.94
C HIS A 369 16.96 -6.19 -12.46
N PRO A 370 16.99 -5.66 -13.69
CA PRO A 370 15.89 -4.85 -14.24
C PRO A 370 14.54 -5.57 -14.17
N SER A 371 14.51 -6.89 -14.37
CA SER A 371 13.29 -7.70 -14.25
C SER A 371 12.61 -7.61 -12.87
N ILE A 372 13.36 -7.40 -11.79
CA ILE A 372 12.80 -7.24 -10.44
C ILE A 372 12.16 -5.87 -10.26
N ILE A 373 12.70 -4.83 -10.92
CA ILE A 373 12.09 -3.50 -10.95
C ILE A 373 10.80 -3.56 -11.78
N MET A 374 10.85 -4.20 -12.95
CA MET A 374 9.70 -4.36 -13.84
C MET A 374 8.55 -5.12 -13.17
N SER A 375 8.85 -6.25 -12.52
CA SER A 375 7.83 -7.07 -11.84
C SER A 375 7.39 -6.52 -10.48
N GLY A 376 8.31 -6.00 -9.68
CA GLY A 376 8.06 -5.61 -8.29
C GLY A 376 7.54 -4.19 -8.10
N ILE A 377 7.89 -3.26 -8.98
CA ILE A 377 7.57 -1.82 -8.87
C ILE A 377 6.67 -1.37 -10.02
N LEU A 378 6.97 -1.81 -11.25
CA LEU A 378 6.24 -1.36 -12.44
C LEU A 378 5.10 -2.31 -12.85
N ASN A 379 4.92 -3.42 -12.13
CA ASN A 379 3.83 -4.38 -12.28
C ASN A 379 3.77 -5.11 -13.64
N TYR A 380 4.90 -5.30 -14.32
CA TYR A 380 5.02 -6.05 -15.58
C TYR A 380 5.45 -7.52 -15.35
N TRP A 381 4.74 -8.24 -14.48
CA TRP A 381 5.09 -9.63 -14.17
C TRP A 381 5.06 -10.55 -15.40
N THR A 382 3.99 -10.45 -16.19
CA THR A 382 3.74 -11.33 -17.34
C THR A 382 4.89 -11.26 -18.34
N LEU A 383 5.34 -10.05 -18.67
CA LEU A 383 6.50 -9.84 -19.55
C LEU A 383 7.80 -10.38 -18.95
N VAL A 384 8.03 -10.19 -17.64
CA VAL A 384 9.27 -10.64 -16.96
C VAL A 384 9.46 -12.15 -17.03
N MET A 385 8.38 -12.91 -17.10
CA MET A 385 8.44 -14.36 -17.23
C MET A 385 8.97 -14.82 -18.58
N TRP A 386 8.81 -14.02 -19.64
CA TRP A 386 9.07 -14.44 -21.02
C TRP A 386 10.16 -13.63 -21.73
N GLU A 387 10.43 -12.40 -21.27
CA GLU A 387 11.35 -11.47 -21.90
C GLU A 387 12.46 -11.02 -20.95
N ASP A 388 13.70 -10.92 -21.47
CA ASP A 388 14.82 -10.36 -20.72
C ASP A 388 14.74 -8.84 -20.75
N PHE A 389 14.97 -8.21 -19.59
CA PHE A 389 14.88 -6.76 -19.43
C PHE A 389 16.25 -6.15 -19.19
N THR A 390 16.52 -5.07 -19.90
CA THR A 390 17.72 -4.26 -19.76
C THR A 390 17.43 -2.97 -18.98
N PRO A 391 18.47 -2.31 -18.44
CA PRO A 391 18.28 -1.01 -17.78
C PRO A 391 17.62 0.03 -18.68
N SER A 392 17.88 0.01 -20.00
CA SER A 392 17.24 0.91 -20.97
C SER A 392 15.73 0.71 -21.08
N ASP A 393 15.24 -0.52 -20.92
CA ASP A 393 13.80 -0.80 -20.97
C ASP A 393 13.07 -0.15 -19.80
N VAL A 394 13.69 -0.16 -18.61
CA VAL A 394 13.17 0.54 -17.42
C VAL A 394 13.13 2.06 -17.67
N GLN A 395 14.11 2.61 -18.39
CA GLN A 395 14.14 4.03 -18.72
C GLN A 395 13.03 4.41 -19.71
N GLU A 396 12.80 3.57 -20.72
CA GLU A 396 11.75 3.76 -21.72
C GLU A 396 10.36 3.71 -21.09
N GLU A 397 10.11 2.74 -20.20
CA GLU A 397 8.85 2.62 -19.47
C GLU A 397 8.54 3.88 -18.65
N LEU A 398 9.54 4.41 -17.94
CA LEU A 398 9.37 5.60 -17.10
C LEU A 398 9.23 6.88 -17.92
N ALA A 399 9.78 6.90 -19.14
CA ALA A 399 9.66 8.05 -20.03
C ALA A 399 8.29 8.10 -20.70
N ASP A 400 7.82 6.96 -21.21
CA ASP A 400 6.55 6.85 -21.92
C ASP A 400 5.95 5.44 -21.76
N MET A 401 5.11 5.29 -20.74
CA MET A 401 4.44 4.02 -20.42
C MET A 401 3.56 3.51 -21.56
N THR A 402 2.81 4.38 -22.24
CA THR A 402 1.85 3.95 -23.27
C THR A 402 2.58 3.47 -24.51
N LYS A 403 3.62 4.20 -24.93
CA LYS A 403 4.48 3.78 -26.03
C LYS A 403 5.19 2.46 -25.72
N PHE A 404 5.73 2.31 -24.51
CA PHE A 404 6.41 1.09 -24.09
C PHE A 404 5.48 -0.14 -24.14
N GLN A 405 4.23 0.00 -23.68
CA GLN A 405 3.25 -1.08 -23.76
C GLN A 405 2.89 -1.44 -25.20
N GLU A 406 2.71 -0.43 -26.05
CA GLU A 406 2.34 -0.63 -27.45
C GLU A 406 3.47 -1.34 -28.23
N THR A 407 4.72 -0.92 -28.04
CA THR A 407 5.87 -1.56 -28.71
C THR A 407 6.05 -3.01 -28.27
N ARG A 408 5.83 -3.32 -26.99
CA ARG A 408 5.96 -4.69 -26.47
C ARG A 408 4.79 -5.60 -26.84
N ARG A 409 3.61 -5.06 -27.14
CA ARG A 409 2.45 -5.85 -27.60
C ARG A 409 2.52 -6.23 -29.09
N GLN A 410 3.43 -5.66 -29.86
CA GLN A 410 3.50 -5.93 -31.30
C GLN A 410 3.95 -7.36 -31.61
N GLY A 411 3.29 -7.98 -32.60
CA GLY A 411 3.60 -9.33 -33.09
C GLY A 411 3.49 -10.39 -32.01
N LEU A 412 4.56 -11.18 -31.82
CA LEU A 412 4.61 -12.27 -30.84
C LEU A 412 4.57 -11.80 -29.38
N GLY A 413 4.87 -10.51 -29.12
CA GLY A 413 4.84 -9.94 -27.76
C GLY A 413 3.42 -9.77 -27.20
N TRP A 414 2.39 -9.88 -28.04
CA TRP A 414 1.00 -9.92 -27.56
C TRP A 414 0.76 -11.11 -26.61
N TYR A 415 1.27 -12.30 -26.96
CA TYR A 415 1.13 -13.51 -26.15
C TYR A 415 1.90 -13.45 -24.83
N THR A 416 3.08 -12.82 -24.81
CA THR A 416 3.86 -12.64 -23.57
C THR A 416 3.14 -11.67 -22.63
N SER A 417 2.53 -10.61 -23.17
CA SER A 417 1.80 -9.61 -22.39
C SER A 417 0.47 -10.11 -21.81
N THR A 418 -0.23 -10.99 -22.53
CA THR A 418 -1.56 -11.52 -22.17
C THR A 418 -1.49 -12.83 -21.38
N SER A 419 -0.27 -13.33 -21.13
CA SER A 419 -0.07 -14.54 -20.32
C SER A 419 -0.60 -14.40 -18.90
N ARG A 420 -0.91 -15.53 -18.26
CA ARG A 420 -1.44 -15.57 -16.89
C ARG A 420 -0.54 -14.83 -15.89
N ALA A 421 -1.15 -13.89 -15.16
CA ALA A 421 -0.55 -13.27 -14.00
C ALA A 421 -0.66 -14.16 -12.75
N PRO A 422 0.27 -14.05 -11.78
CA PRO A 422 0.22 -14.79 -10.53
C PRO A 422 -1.06 -14.46 -9.75
N SER A 423 -1.67 -15.44 -9.09
CA SER A 423 -2.84 -15.24 -8.21
C SER A 423 -2.48 -14.59 -6.86
N ILE A 424 -1.54 -13.63 -6.88
CA ILE A 424 -1.05 -12.90 -5.71
C ILE A 424 -1.76 -11.52 -5.69
N PRO A 425 -2.19 -11.01 -4.52
CA PRO A 425 -2.69 -9.64 -4.41
C PRO A 425 -1.65 -8.63 -4.91
N GLU A 426 -2.02 -7.79 -5.86
CA GLU A 426 -1.21 -6.66 -6.31
C GLU A 426 -1.28 -5.51 -5.28
N PRO A 427 -0.16 -4.81 -4.97
CA PRO A 427 1.21 -5.01 -5.48
C PRO A 427 1.91 -6.25 -4.89
N ILE A 428 2.73 -6.94 -5.69
CA ILE A 428 3.41 -8.20 -5.31
C ILE A 428 4.27 -8.05 -4.06
N LEU A 429 4.89 -6.89 -3.87
CA LEU A 429 5.70 -6.59 -2.68
C LEU A 429 4.89 -6.54 -1.37
N HIS A 430 3.56 -6.52 -1.43
CA HIS A 430 2.69 -6.52 -0.27
C HIS A 430 2.34 -7.93 0.20
N SER A 431 2.61 -8.96 -0.60
CA SER A 431 2.33 -10.36 -0.25
C SER A 431 3.58 -11.09 0.24
N LYS A 432 3.39 -12.03 1.16
CA LYS A 432 4.47 -12.93 1.60
C LYS A 432 5.03 -13.72 0.43
N GLU A 433 4.14 -14.36 -0.31
CA GLU A 433 4.47 -15.24 -1.42
C GLU A 433 5.18 -14.42 -2.51
N GLY A 434 4.69 -13.21 -2.78
CA GLY A 434 5.29 -12.27 -3.72
C GLY A 434 6.74 -11.89 -3.38
N ILE A 435 7.01 -11.49 -2.13
CA ILE A 435 8.37 -11.18 -1.67
C ILE A 435 9.29 -12.40 -1.80
N GLN A 436 8.82 -13.59 -1.44
CA GLN A 436 9.61 -14.80 -1.52
C GLN A 436 10.00 -15.12 -2.97
N ILE A 437 9.07 -15.02 -3.92
CA ILE A 437 9.37 -15.31 -5.32
C ILE A 437 10.34 -14.28 -5.90
N LEU A 438 10.13 -12.98 -5.62
CA LEU A 438 11.06 -11.93 -6.06
C LEU A 438 12.47 -12.15 -5.52
N SER A 439 12.61 -12.67 -4.29
CA SER A 439 13.91 -13.03 -3.73
C SER A 439 14.59 -14.19 -4.47
N PHE A 440 13.83 -15.23 -4.85
CA PHE A 440 14.34 -16.33 -5.66
C PHE A 440 14.70 -15.88 -7.08
N HIS A 441 13.85 -15.09 -7.73
CA HIS A 441 14.12 -14.55 -9.07
C HIS A 441 15.36 -13.66 -9.06
N GLN A 442 15.50 -12.74 -8.09
CA GLN A 442 16.70 -11.91 -7.93
C GLN A 442 17.95 -12.77 -7.76
N TYR A 443 17.86 -13.85 -6.98
CA TYR A 443 18.96 -14.79 -6.81
C TYR A 443 19.30 -15.50 -8.13
N TRP A 444 18.31 -16.06 -8.84
CA TRP A 444 18.52 -16.77 -10.10
C TRP A 444 19.10 -15.89 -11.19
N PHE A 445 18.59 -14.67 -11.38
CA PHE A 445 19.19 -13.69 -12.30
C PHE A 445 20.63 -13.36 -11.90
N SER A 446 20.90 -13.16 -10.61
CA SER A 446 22.26 -12.88 -10.14
C SER A 446 23.27 -14.01 -10.38
N LEU A 447 22.81 -15.26 -10.41
CA LEU A 447 23.64 -16.42 -10.73
C LEU A 447 24.00 -16.45 -12.22
N VAL A 448 23.08 -16.06 -13.10
CA VAL A 448 23.28 -16.13 -14.54
C VAL A 448 24.09 -14.95 -15.07
N ASP A 449 24.00 -13.76 -14.46
CA ASP A 449 24.70 -12.57 -14.96
C ASP A 449 26.16 -12.42 -14.51
N LYS A 450 26.58 -13.04 -13.39
CA LYS A 450 27.87 -12.76 -12.73
C LYS A 450 29.02 -13.71 -13.09
N ASN A 451 28.96 -14.35 -14.26
CA ASN A 451 29.87 -15.37 -14.82
C ASN A 451 29.42 -16.80 -14.51
N ILE A 452 28.89 -17.48 -15.55
CA ILE A 452 28.25 -18.80 -15.42
C ILE A 452 29.32 -19.89 -15.36
N ASN A 453 29.24 -20.74 -14.34
CA ASN A 453 30.08 -21.93 -14.17
C ASN A 453 29.19 -23.15 -13.90
N VAL A 454 29.71 -24.35 -14.15
CA VAL A 454 28.97 -25.60 -13.92
C VAL A 454 28.42 -25.75 -12.47
N PRO A 455 29.17 -25.42 -11.39
CA PRO A 455 28.62 -25.46 -10.03
C PRO A 455 27.41 -24.54 -9.84
N ILE A 456 27.39 -23.37 -10.48
CA ILE A 456 26.31 -22.39 -10.40
C ILE A 456 25.02 -22.94 -11.02
N VAL A 457 25.11 -23.72 -12.10
CA VAL A 457 23.96 -24.39 -12.71
C VAL A 457 23.37 -25.45 -11.76
N ARG A 458 24.20 -26.11 -10.95
CA ARG A 458 23.74 -27.03 -9.90
C ARG A 458 23.09 -26.28 -8.74
N ASP A 459 23.70 -25.20 -8.27
CA ASP A 459 23.14 -24.35 -7.22
C ASP A 459 21.77 -23.78 -7.64
N LEU A 460 21.62 -23.39 -8.92
CA LEU A 460 20.34 -22.96 -9.50
C LEU A 460 19.30 -24.08 -9.42
N LYS A 461 19.66 -25.30 -9.81
CA LYS A 461 18.76 -26.47 -9.76
C LYS A 461 18.34 -26.82 -8.33
N ASP A 462 19.28 -26.75 -7.38
CA ASP A 462 19.00 -26.97 -5.96
C ASP A 462 18.07 -25.90 -5.40
N SER A 463 18.29 -24.63 -5.78
CA SER A 463 17.42 -23.51 -5.43
C SER A 463 16.00 -23.65 -6.01
N ILE A 464 15.87 -24.10 -7.27
CA ILE A 464 14.57 -24.42 -7.90
C ILE A 464 13.86 -25.53 -7.12
N SER A 465 14.59 -26.56 -6.68
CA SER A 465 14.02 -27.65 -5.88
C SER A 465 13.54 -27.15 -4.51
N GLN A 466 14.27 -26.24 -3.87
CA GLN A 466 13.84 -25.56 -2.63
C GLN A 466 12.58 -24.70 -2.86
N PHE A 467 12.49 -23.99 -3.97
CA PHE A 467 11.31 -23.21 -4.35
C PHE A 467 10.06 -24.09 -4.46
N GLN A 468 10.18 -25.25 -5.11
CA GLN A 468 9.08 -26.22 -5.22
C GLN A 468 8.73 -26.85 -3.86
N ALA A 469 9.73 -27.21 -3.06
CA ALA A 469 9.53 -27.78 -1.72
C ALA A 469 8.84 -26.80 -0.75
N ALA A 470 9.06 -25.50 -0.92
CA ALA A 470 8.37 -24.45 -0.17
C ALA A 470 6.88 -24.28 -0.55
N GLY A 471 6.39 -24.98 -1.59
CA GLY A 471 5.00 -24.92 -2.04
C GLY A 471 4.64 -23.63 -2.80
N LEU A 472 5.63 -22.81 -3.15
CA LEU A 472 5.42 -21.51 -3.79
C LEU A 472 4.82 -21.64 -5.20
N SER A 473 5.18 -22.67 -5.97
CA SER A 473 4.58 -22.90 -7.29
C SER A 473 3.06 -23.07 -7.24
N LYS A 474 2.55 -23.79 -6.23
CA LYS A 474 1.11 -24.02 -6.04
C LYS A 474 0.39 -22.78 -5.50
N ALA A 475 1.06 -22.02 -4.62
CA ALA A 475 0.47 -20.82 -4.01
C ALA A 475 0.15 -19.72 -5.03
N VAL A 476 0.88 -19.70 -6.14
CA VAL A 476 0.86 -18.63 -7.14
C VAL A 476 -0.01 -18.99 -8.35
N ASN A 477 -0.41 -20.27 -8.47
CA ASN A 477 -1.22 -20.82 -9.55
C ASN A 477 -0.62 -20.62 -10.96
N LEU A 478 0.70 -20.46 -11.04
CA LEU A 478 1.47 -20.46 -12.30
C LEU A 478 1.96 -21.88 -12.57
N ARG A 479 1.79 -22.35 -13.81
CA ARG A 479 2.32 -23.66 -14.23
C ARG A 479 3.76 -23.50 -14.72
N PHE A 480 4.10 -22.36 -15.32
CA PHE A 480 5.48 -21.92 -15.59
C PHE A 480 5.95 -20.91 -14.53
N PHE A 481 6.86 -21.32 -13.65
CA PHE A 481 7.34 -20.49 -12.53
C PHE A 481 8.82 -20.05 -12.66
N ILE A 482 9.54 -20.56 -13.66
CA ILE A 482 10.92 -20.17 -13.95
C ILE A 482 10.89 -19.15 -15.11
N PRO A 483 11.44 -17.94 -14.93
CA PRO A 483 11.59 -16.98 -16.02
C PRO A 483 12.38 -17.57 -17.20
N PHE A 484 11.80 -17.52 -18.40
CA PHE A 484 12.43 -18.00 -19.64
C PHE A 484 13.81 -17.38 -19.92
N PRO A 485 14.07 -16.08 -19.64
CA PRO A 485 15.40 -15.48 -19.84
C PRO A 485 16.56 -16.19 -19.15
N ILE A 486 16.30 -16.89 -18.04
CA ILE A 486 17.31 -17.66 -17.31
C ILE A 486 17.77 -18.84 -18.18
N VAL A 487 16.83 -19.59 -18.76
CA VAL A 487 17.15 -20.74 -19.61
C VAL A 487 17.63 -20.33 -20.99
N ASP A 488 17.13 -19.22 -21.51
CA ASP A 488 17.58 -18.60 -22.76
C ASP A 488 19.12 -18.39 -22.74
N LYS A 489 19.62 -17.71 -21.69
CA LYS A 489 21.07 -17.50 -21.46
C LYS A 489 21.86 -18.80 -21.26
N LEU A 490 21.27 -19.81 -20.60
CA LEU A 490 21.94 -21.10 -20.35
C LEU A 490 22.00 -22.00 -21.59
N TRP A 491 20.98 -21.98 -22.44
CA TRP A 491 20.89 -22.80 -23.65
C TRP A 491 21.70 -22.20 -24.81
N ALA A 492 21.85 -20.87 -24.85
CA ALA A 492 22.72 -20.16 -25.79
C ALA A 492 24.17 -19.99 -25.30
N HIS A 493 24.53 -20.51 -24.11
CA HIS A 493 25.85 -20.25 -23.51
C HIS A 493 27.02 -20.78 -24.36
N PRO A 494 28.17 -20.06 -24.48
CA PRO A 494 29.31 -20.51 -25.31
C PRO A 494 29.97 -21.83 -24.87
N SER A 495 30.02 -22.09 -23.56
CA SER A 495 30.61 -23.33 -23.03
C SER A 495 29.70 -24.53 -23.21
N HIS A 496 30.24 -25.60 -23.81
CA HIS A 496 29.53 -26.86 -24.03
C HIS A 496 29.13 -27.56 -22.72
N GLU A 497 29.98 -27.51 -21.68
CA GLU A 497 29.69 -28.14 -20.39
C GLU A 497 28.45 -27.53 -19.71
N ILE A 498 28.32 -26.20 -19.80
CA ILE A 498 27.18 -25.46 -19.25
C ILE A 498 25.90 -25.78 -20.02
N ARG A 499 25.98 -25.85 -21.36
CA ARG A 499 24.85 -26.28 -22.21
C ARG A 499 24.41 -27.71 -21.90
N GLN A 500 25.34 -28.61 -21.61
CA GLN A 500 25.02 -30.00 -21.26
C GLN A 500 24.32 -30.13 -19.92
N GLU A 501 24.78 -29.39 -18.90
CA GLU A 501 24.15 -29.41 -17.57
C GLU A 501 22.76 -28.75 -17.58
N SER A 502 22.59 -27.67 -18.37
CA SER A 502 21.31 -26.95 -18.49
C SER A 502 20.22 -27.72 -19.24
N ILE A 503 20.57 -28.72 -20.07
CA ILE A 503 19.59 -29.61 -20.72
C ILE A 503 18.71 -30.34 -19.69
N SER A 504 19.22 -30.59 -18.47
CA SER A 504 18.40 -31.23 -17.44
C SER A 504 17.17 -30.40 -17.03
N LEU A 505 17.19 -29.08 -17.26
CA LEU A 505 16.05 -28.18 -17.00
C LEU A 505 14.89 -28.39 -17.96
N ILE A 506 15.11 -28.98 -19.15
CA ILE A 506 14.05 -29.30 -20.13
C ILE A 506 12.94 -30.15 -19.47
N ARG A 507 13.30 -31.06 -18.56
CA ARG A 507 12.33 -31.88 -17.83
C ARG A 507 11.33 -31.03 -17.05
N LEU A 508 11.79 -29.95 -16.42
CA LEU A 508 10.92 -29.04 -15.66
C LEU A 508 9.90 -28.36 -16.58
N PHE A 509 10.32 -27.90 -17.76
CA PHE A 509 9.40 -27.28 -18.73
C PHE A 509 8.43 -28.29 -19.32
N LYS A 510 8.87 -29.55 -19.53
CA LYS A 510 7.97 -30.63 -19.95
C LYS A 510 6.92 -30.93 -18.88
N ASP A 511 7.33 -30.97 -17.61
CA ASP A 511 6.41 -31.18 -16.49
C ASP A 511 5.42 -30.00 -16.38
N SER A 512 5.90 -28.76 -16.47
CA SER A 512 5.06 -27.54 -16.51
C SER A 512 4.06 -27.54 -17.66
N TRP A 513 4.47 -27.99 -18.84
CA TRP A 513 3.58 -28.13 -20.00
C TRP A 513 2.51 -29.20 -19.76
N SER A 514 2.92 -30.39 -19.27
CA SER A 514 2.00 -31.51 -19.00
C SER A 514 0.99 -31.23 -17.87
N ALA A 515 1.21 -30.17 -17.08
CA ALA A 515 0.26 -29.70 -16.09
C ALA A 515 -1.00 -29.07 -16.70
N TYR A 516 -1.06 -28.87 -18.03
CA TYR A 516 -2.25 -28.46 -18.78
C TYR A 516 -3.05 -29.70 -19.25
N PRO A 517 -4.20 -30.03 -18.62
CA PRO A 517 -4.93 -31.27 -18.92
C PRO A 517 -5.96 -31.15 -20.06
N GLY A 518 -6.13 -29.97 -20.69
CA GLY A 518 -7.30 -29.66 -21.52
C GLY A 518 -7.05 -28.75 -22.73
N PRO A 519 -8.13 -28.20 -23.34
CA PRO A 519 -8.03 -27.20 -24.42
C PRO A 519 -7.41 -25.90 -23.92
N GLU A 520 -7.13 -24.97 -24.84
CA GLU A 520 -6.59 -23.65 -24.55
C GLU A 520 -7.47 -22.87 -23.54
N GLU A 521 -6.84 -22.33 -22.49
CA GLU A 521 -7.47 -21.45 -21.49
C GLU A 521 -7.18 -19.97 -21.82
N GLU A 522 -7.98 -19.01 -21.33
CA GLU A 522 -7.64 -17.59 -21.47
C GLU A 522 -6.33 -17.28 -20.69
N GLY A 523 -5.39 -16.59 -21.35
CA GLY A 523 -4.06 -16.33 -20.79
C GLY A 523 -3.17 -17.56 -20.66
N ASP A 524 -3.37 -18.58 -21.51
CA ASP A 524 -2.57 -19.81 -21.53
C ASP A 524 -1.06 -19.51 -21.65
N GLU A 525 -0.29 -19.91 -20.64
CA GLU A 525 1.16 -19.69 -20.59
C GLU A 525 1.90 -20.46 -21.71
N ARG A 526 1.29 -21.51 -22.29
CA ARG A 526 1.88 -22.30 -23.38
C ARG A 526 2.13 -21.46 -24.63
N LEU A 527 1.24 -20.53 -24.96
CA LEU A 527 1.38 -19.65 -26.13
C LEU A 527 2.52 -18.66 -25.94
N ALA A 528 2.63 -18.09 -24.74
CA ALA A 528 3.74 -17.22 -24.36
C ALA A 528 5.08 -17.97 -24.35
N PHE A 529 5.10 -19.21 -23.87
CA PHE A 529 6.27 -20.09 -23.96
C PHE A 529 6.67 -20.36 -25.42
N ILE A 530 5.72 -20.66 -26.31
CA ILE A 530 6.01 -20.83 -27.75
C ILE A 530 6.62 -19.55 -28.32
N ALA A 531 6.02 -18.38 -28.05
CA ALA A 531 6.54 -17.09 -28.53
C ALA A 531 7.98 -16.82 -28.06
N ALA A 532 8.28 -17.06 -26.78
CA ALA A 532 9.63 -16.92 -26.23
C ALA A 532 10.61 -17.94 -26.84
N LEU A 533 10.16 -19.18 -27.06
CA LEU A 533 10.96 -20.24 -27.67
C LEU A 533 11.27 -19.96 -29.15
N ILE A 534 10.32 -19.43 -29.92
CA ILE A 534 10.55 -18.98 -31.31
C ILE A 534 11.67 -17.95 -31.33
N LYS A 535 11.59 -16.95 -30.46
CA LYS A 535 12.60 -15.88 -30.37
C LYS A 535 13.99 -16.46 -30.06
N HIS A 536 14.08 -17.39 -29.11
CA HIS A 536 15.32 -18.10 -28.79
C HIS A 536 15.88 -18.90 -29.97
N LEU A 537 15.05 -19.71 -30.64
CA LEU A 537 15.49 -20.57 -31.75
C LEU A 537 15.93 -19.77 -32.98
N ARG A 538 15.34 -18.58 -33.18
CA ARG A 538 15.70 -17.66 -34.26
C ARG A 538 16.91 -16.78 -33.94
N GLN A 539 17.34 -16.74 -32.69
CA GLN A 539 18.47 -15.93 -32.25
C GLN A 539 19.77 -16.49 -32.84
N ASN A 540 20.19 -15.88 -33.95
CA ASN A 540 21.48 -16.13 -34.57
C ASN A 540 22.47 -15.16 -33.91
N ASP A 541 23.08 -15.58 -32.79
CA ASP A 541 24.18 -14.82 -32.23
C ASP A 541 25.26 -14.73 -33.31
N GLY A 542 25.61 -13.51 -33.75
CA GLY A 542 26.58 -13.26 -34.83
C GLY A 542 27.97 -13.88 -34.65
N ASN A 543 28.18 -14.60 -33.54
CA ASN A 543 29.35 -15.39 -33.19
C ASN A 543 29.25 -16.89 -33.58
N GLY A 544 28.13 -17.33 -34.18
CA GLY A 544 27.98 -18.69 -34.74
C GLY A 544 27.70 -19.81 -33.72
N HIS A 545 27.24 -19.48 -32.52
CA HIS A 545 26.85 -20.47 -31.52
C HIS A 545 25.36 -20.84 -31.66
N GLN A 546 25.09 -22.12 -31.93
CA GLN A 546 23.72 -22.64 -32.00
C GLN A 546 23.24 -23.07 -30.62
N SER A 547 21.96 -22.80 -30.33
CA SER A 547 21.28 -23.26 -29.11
C SER A 547 21.51 -24.75 -28.84
N CYS A 548 21.64 -25.12 -27.56
CA CYS A 548 21.72 -26.53 -27.15
C CYS A 548 20.49 -27.34 -27.61
N LEU A 549 19.33 -26.67 -27.82
CA LEU A 549 18.10 -27.30 -28.26
C LEU A 549 18.17 -27.84 -29.69
N LEU A 550 18.94 -27.18 -30.56
CA LEU A 550 19.11 -27.59 -31.97
C LEU A 550 20.29 -28.54 -32.17
N THR A 551 21.20 -28.62 -31.21
CA THR A 551 22.45 -29.41 -31.32
C THR A 551 22.40 -30.73 -30.54
N SER A 552 21.66 -30.78 -29.43
CA SER A 552 21.55 -31.98 -28.57
C SER A 552 20.37 -32.88 -28.97
N PRO A 553 20.50 -34.22 -28.90
CA PRO A 553 19.38 -35.13 -29.16
C PRO A 553 18.18 -34.89 -28.23
N LEU A 554 18.43 -34.60 -26.94
CA LEU A 554 17.37 -34.29 -25.98
C LEU A 554 16.67 -32.97 -26.28
N GLY A 555 17.40 -32.01 -26.86
CA GLY A 555 16.85 -30.74 -27.32
C GLY A 555 15.91 -30.92 -28.52
N LEU A 556 16.34 -31.71 -29.51
CA LEU A 556 15.53 -32.02 -30.68
C LEU A 556 14.28 -32.83 -30.31
N GLU A 557 14.40 -33.78 -29.37
CA GLU A 557 13.25 -34.49 -28.80
C GLU A 557 12.27 -33.54 -28.10
N PHE A 558 12.78 -32.53 -27.40
CA PHE A 558 11.94 -31.52 -26.77
C PHE A 558 11.18 -30.66 -27.79
N ILE A 559 11.84 -30.20 -28.85
CA ILE A 559 11.18 -29.45 -29.94
C ILE A 559 10.10 -30.31 -30.60
N ARG A 560 10.37 -31.60 -30.87
CA ARG A 560 9.38 -32.54 -31.39
C ARG A 560 8.21 -32.74 -30.43
N PHE A 561 8.48 -32.83 -29.13
CA PHE A 561 7.45 -32.92 -28.10
C PHE A 561 6.52 -31.69 -28.16
N ILE A 562 7.06 -30.47 -28.10
CA ILE A 562 6.26 -29.23 -28.17
C ILE A 562 5.48 -29.16 -29.48
N HIS A 563 6.09 -29.51 -30.60
CA HIS A 563 5.42 -29.51 -31.90
C HIS A 563 4.22 -30.47 -31.94
N ASN A 564 4.36 -31.68 -31.41
CA ASN A 564 3.27 -32.64 -31.34
C ASN A 564 2.16 -32.16 -30.39
N GLU A 565 2.51 -31.52 -29.28
CA GLU A 565 1.56 -30.96 -28.33
C GLU A 565 0.75 -29.80 -28.93
N ILE A 566 1.36 -28.95 -29.76
CA ILE A 566 0.65 -27.91 -30.53
C ILE A 566 -0.45 -28.54 -31.40
N ILE A 567 -0.14 -29.65 -32.07
CA ILE A 567 -1.11 -30.37 -32.91
C ILE A 567 -2.18 -31.05 -32.07
N GLN A 568 -1.78 -31.76 -31.01
CA GLN A 568 -2.67 -32.53 -30.15
C GLN A 568 -3.70 -31.64 -29.44
N HIS A 569 -3.27 -30.49 -28.93
CA HIS A 569 -4.13 -29.55 -28.23
C HIS A 569 -4.75 -28.48 -29.15
N ARG A 570 -4.53 -28.58 -30.46
CA ARG A 570 -5.05 -27.65 -31.47
C ARG A 570 -4.70 -26.18 -31.19
N LEU A 571 -3.49 -25.92 -30.67
CA LEU A 571 -2.98 -24.57 -30.41
C LEU A 571 -2.65 -23.78 -31.70
N TYR A 572 -2.98 -24.33 -32.86
CA TYR A 572 -2.94 -23.64 -34.15
C TYR A 572 -4.31 -23.11 -34.58
N GLU A 573 -5.40 -23.55 -33.91
CA GLU A 573 -6.74 -23.02 -34.15
C GLU A 573 -6.90 -21.68 -33.42
N TYR A 574 -7.67 -20.77 -34.01
CA TYR A 574 -8.00 -19.48 -33.42
C TYR A 574 -8.95 -19.64 -32.22
N SER A 575 -8.70 -18.88 -31.15
CA SER A 575 -9.53 -18.89 -29.96
C SER A 575 -10.38 -17.61 -29.86
N GLY A 576 -11.60 -17.73 -29.33
CA GLY A 576 -12.56 -16.61 -29.28
C GLY A 576 -12.17 -15.44 -28.36
N TRP A 577 -11.11 -15.58 -27.56
CA TRP A 577 -10.58 -14.50 -26.71
C TRP A 577 -9.44 -13.71 -27.38
N GLU A 578 -8.92 -14.17 -28.52
CA GLU A 578 -7.90 -13.45 -29.28
C GLU A 578 -8.53 -12.31 -30.10
N PRO A 579 -7.92 -11.12 -30.16
CA PRO A 579 -8.51 -9.97 -30.86
C PRO A 579 -8.44 -10.11 -32.39
N ASP A 580 -7.48 -10.88 -32.91
CA ASP A 580 -7.24 -11.01 -34.35
C ASP A 580 -6.70 -12.41 -34.70
N SER A 581 -7.32 -13.07 -35.67
CA SER A 581 -6.87 -14.36 -36.22
C SER A 581 -5.46 -14.30 -36.83
N HIS A 582 -5.04 -13.13 -37.31
CA HIS A 582 -3.71 -12.93 -37.88
C HIS A 582 -2.57 -13.17 -36.87
N LEU A 583 -2.81 -12.94 -35.58
CA LEU A 583 -1.81 -13.19 -34.53
C LEU A 583 -1.52 -14.69 -34.37
N ARG A 584 -2.53 -15.54 -34.54
CA ARG A 584 -2.39 -17.00 -34.46
C ARG A 584 -1.69 -17.54 -35.69
N ASP A 585 -2.07 -17.07 -36.88
CA ASP A 585 -1.38 -17.40 -38.12
C ASP A 585 0.09 -17.02 -38.07
N MET A 586 0.41 -15.81 -37.61
CA MET A 586 1.78 -15.33 -37.42
C MET A 586 2.57 -16.24 -36.46
N LEU A 587 2.00 -16.59 -35.30
CA LEU A 587 2.66 -17.47 -34.32
C LEU A 587 3.05 -18.82 -34.94
N ILE A 588 2.14 -19.44 -35.69
CA ILE A 588 2.35 -20.74 -36.32
C ILE A 588 3.33 -20.66 -37.49
N GLU A 589 3.24 -19.62 -38.33
CA GLU A 589 4.20 -19.40 -39.41
C GLU A 589 5.62 -19.19 -38.88
N GLU A 590 5.74 -18.42 -37.81
CA GLU A 590 7.01 -18.16 -37.13
C GLU A 590 7.57 -19.41 -36.43
N TRP A 591 6.70 -20.24 -35.85
CA TRP A 591 7.09 -21.55 -35.31
C TRP A 591 7.64 -22.49 -36.38
N ILE A 592 6.95 -22.59 -37.53
CA ILE A 592 7.39 -23.42 -38.66
C ILE A 592 8.72 -22.90 -39.23
N ALA A 593 8.88 -21.58 -39.30
CA ALA A 593 10.13 -20.96 -39.75
C ALA A 593 11.30 -21.27 -38.79
N ALA A 594 11.09 -21.15 -37.48
CA ALA A 594 12.09 -21.41 -36.45
C ALA A 594 12.50 -22.89 -36.35
N THR A 595 11.58 -23.82 -36.64
CA THR A 595 11.81 -25.27 -36.52
C THR A 595 12.18 -25.97 -37.83
N ARG A 596 12.36 -25.22 -38.93
CA ARG A 596 12.63 -25.76 -40.28
C ARG A 596 13.87 -26.67 -40.35
N SER A 597 14.85 -26.47 -39.50
CA SER A 597 16.08 -27.28 -39.44
C SER A 597 15.90 -28.64 -38.78
N VAL A 598 14.75 -28.89 -38.13
CA VAL A 598 14.46 -30.13 -37.40
C VAL A 598 13.76 -31.14 -38.31
N ASN A 599 14.44 -32.27 -38.57
CA ASN A 599 13.88 -33.33 -39.42
C ASN A 599 12.78 -34.14 -38.70
N GLY A 600 11.73 -34.50 -39.45
CA GLY A 600 10.68 -35.43 -39.01
C GLY A 600 9.54 -34.83 -38.20
N LEU A 601 9.28 -33.52 -38.35
CA LEU A 601 8.11 -32.86 -37.77
C LEU A 601 6.84 -33.17 -38.59
N ALA A 602 5.71 -33.35 -37.89
CA ALA A 602 4.42 -33.57 -38.53
C ALA A 602 3.90 -32.29 -39.22
N PHE A 603 2.95 -32.44 -40.13
CA PHE A 603 2.32 -31.27 -40.77
C PHE A 603 1.31 -30.64 -39.80
N ILE A 604 1.46 -29.34 -39.51
CA ILE A 604 0.45 -28.56 -38.77
C ILE A 604 -0.65 -28.18 -39.76
N PRO A 605 -1.92 -28.56 -39.53
CA PRO A 605 -3.04 -28.16 -40.38
C PRO A 605 -3.16 -26.64 -40.44
N ARG A 606 -3.23 -26.06 -41.64
CA ARG A 606 -3.57 -24.64 -41.80
C ARG A 606 -5.09 -24.48 -41.74
N PRO A 607 -5.62 -23.49 -41.02
CA PRO A 607 -7.05 -23.23 -41.05
C PRO A 607 -7.49 -22.88 -42.48
N GLU A 608 -8.44 -23.63 -43.03
CA GLU A 608 -9.09 -23.32 -44.30
C GLU A 608 -10.00 -22.10 -44.11
N GLY A 609 -9.43 -20.89 -44.25
CA GLY A 609 -10.22 -19.68 -44.00
C GLY A 609 -9.47 -18.35 -44.02
N SER A 610 -8.41 -18.19 -44.80
CA SER A 610 -7.86 -16.87 -45.11
C SER A 610 -7.67 -16.76 -46.62
N ALA A 611 -8.76 -16.47 -47.31
CA ALA A 611 -8.65 -15.90 -48.64
C ALA A 611 -7.88 -14.58 -48.49
N ARG A 612 -6.72 -14.49 -49.13
CA ARG A 612 -6.00 -13.23 -49.35
C ARG A 612 -6.98 -12.18 -49.89
N LEU A 613 -7.51 -11.34 -49.01
CA LEU A 613 -8.03 -10.04 -49.41
C LEU A 613 -6.81 -9.13 -49.49
N SER A 614 -6.18 -9.15 -50.66
CA SER A 614 -5.26 -8.11 -51.09
C SER A 614 -6.06 -6.80 -51.16
N ILE A 615 -6.16 -6.08 -50.05
CA ILE A 615 -6.53 -4.66 -50.09
C ILE A 615 -5.28 -3.93 -50.51
N GLU A 616 -5.22 -3.67 -51.82
CA GLU A 616 -4.36 -2.67 -52.42
C GLU A 616 -4.65 -1.33 -51.72
N VAL A 617 -3.74 -0.91 -50.83
CA VAL A 617 -3.78 0.43 -50.21
C VAL A 617 -3.46 1.43 -51.31
N ALA A 618 -4.49 1.87 -52.03
CA ALA A 618 -4.43 3.08 -52.83
C ALA A 618 -4.36 4.27 -51.86
N TYR A 619 -3.22 4.94 -51.85
CA TYR A 619 -3.10 6.29 -51.32
C TYR A 619 -4.11 7.20 -52.04
N HIS A 620 -5.19 7.59 -51.37
CA HIS A 620 -5.96 8.76 -51.77
C HIS A 620 -5.98 9.76 -50.62
N GLY A 621 -5.44 10.94 -50.93
CA GLY A 621 -5.29 12.05 -50.03
C GLY A 621 -6.60 12.58 -49.48
N LEU A 622 -6.45 13.17 -48.30
CA LEU A 622 -7.43 13.99 -47.60
C LEU A 622 -8.02 15.07 -48.51
N ASP A 623 -9.34 15.08 -48.64
CA ASP A 623 -10.12 16.32 -48.75
C ASP A 623 -11.49 16.10 -48.10
N GLY A 624 -11.91 17.09 -47.30
CA GLY A 624 -13.00 16.97 -46.34
C GLY A 624 -14.40 17.12 -46.92
N ASN A 625 -15.39 16.56 -46.21
CA ASN A 625 -16.59 17.27 -45.76
C ASN A 625 -17.49 16.38 -44.89
N ALA A 626 -18.21 17.04 -43.99
CA ALA A 626 -19.04 16.50 -42.92
C ALA A 626 -20.35 15.83 -43.40
N VAL A 627 -20.80 14.78 -42.69
CA VAL A 627 -22.23 14.48 -42.40
C VAL A 627 -22.35 13.72 -41.06
N GLN A 628 -23.44 13.99 -40.35
CA GLN A 628 -23.82 13.67 -38.96
C GLN A 628 -24.17 12.19 -38.65
N VAL A 629 -23.81 11.81 -37.41
CA VAL A 629 -24.59 11.11 -36.35
C VAL A 629 -25.52 9.95 -36.71
N GLN A 630 -25.21 8.77 -36.16
CA GLN A 630 -26.21 7.85 -35.56
C GLN A 630 -25.53 7.04 -34.43
N GLU A 631 -25.94 7.31 -33.19
CA GLU A 631 -25.69 6.47 -31.99
C GLU A 631 -26.36 5.09 -32.18
N ARG A 632 -25.85 3.94 -31.71
CA ARG A 632 -25.61 3.54 -30.31
C ARG A 632 -25.16 2.05 -30.28
N PRO A 633 -24.99 1.42 -29.09
CA PRO A 633 -23.74 1.11 -28.41
C PRO A 633 -23.33 -0.38 -28.58
N ASP A 634 -22.10 -0.74 -28.20
CA ASP A 634 -21.81 -1.98 -27.43
C ASP A 634 -20.31 -1.98 -27.12
N SER A 635 -20.00 -1.35 -26.00
CA SER A 635 -18.69 -1.37 -25.34
C SER A 635 -18.46 -2.75 -24.74
N VAL A 636 -17.60 -3.55 -25.36
CA VAL A 636 -17.06 -4.78 -24.76
C VAL A 636 -15.97 -4.41 -23.75
N GLU A 637 -16.06 -5.03 -22.59
CA GLU A 637 -15.41 -4.72 -21.31
C GLU A 637 -13.87 -4.66 -21.35
N MET A 638 -13.32 -3.52 -20.93
CA MET A 638 -11.93 -3.37 -20.45
C MET A 638 -11.79 -3.91 -19.03
N SER A 639 -11.79 -5.23 -18.87
CA SER A 639 -11.47 -5.84 -17.59
C SER A 639 -10.92 -7.23 -17.82
N GLN A 640 -9.60 -7.36 -17.96
CA GLN A 640 -8.77 -8.57 -17.66
C GLN A 640 -7.24 -8.31 -17.80
N LEU A 641 -6.79 -7.06 -17.71
CA LEU A 641 -5.40 -6.75 -17.33
C LEU A 641 -5.44 -6.24 -15.89
N GLY A 642 -4.47 -6.65 -15.05
CA GLY A 642 -4.25 -6.07 -13.73
C GLY A 642 -4.30 -4.54 -13.82
N THR A 643 -5.40 -3.96 -13.34
CA THR A 643 -5.70 -2.55 -13.58
C THR A 643 -4.89 -1.70 -12.60
N LYS A 644 -3.87 -1.00 -13.10
CA LYS A 644 -3.45 0.28 -12.51
C LYS A 644 -4.59 1.29 -12.75
N PRO A 645 -5.18 1.91 -11.72
CA PRO A 645 -6.24 2.87 -11.93
C PRO A 645 -5.68 4.12 -12.64
N LEU A 646 -6.39 4.58 -13.67
CA LEU A 646 -6.35 5.97 -14.08
C LEU A 646 -7.07 6.77 -12.98
N ASP A 647 -6.34 7.61 -12.24
CA ASP A 647 -6.90 8.57 -11.28
C ASP A 647 -7.17 9.92 -11.96
N PRO A 648 -8.07 10.76 -11.43
CA PRO A 648 -9.32 10.49 -10.72
C PRO A 648 -10.59 10.77 -11.57
#